data_AF-A0A9D7FP19-F1
#
_entry.id   AF-A0A9D7FP19-F1
#
_cell.length_a   1.000
_cell.length_b   1.000
_cell.length_c   1.000
_cell.angle_alpha   90.00
_cell.angle_beta   90.00
_cell.angle_gamma   90.00
#
_symmetry.space_group_name_H-M   'P 1'
#
loop_
_entity.id
_entity.type
_entity.pdbx_description
1 polymer ?
#
loop_
_entity_poly.entity_id
_entity_poly.type
_entity_poly.pdbx_seq_one_letter_code
_entity_poly.pdbx_strand_id
1 'polypeptide(L)'
;MSNTVSVSATSATTYYADTDGDGFGNPAAPTFLCSTTAGFVLNNTDCNDAASSAYPGGTEICNGIDDDCDNYIDEGCGTPIYCIGPSASYIPPSGPSYVNQFSPFPSVKAAVTFLNSYSPTQHVIFELQNNYSDAGETFPITITYQGNASATAVFRPRSDVSSLLTISGIGVGSTSGLIEFSNADYVTFDGSPGGVQGSTSNLRIRNTTTGNANANFYFTNDATNNIINAITIEGGKNSYHCIFFGYSPGTTGNDFNTVQNCLISNRTDLVTTQPQIAIHSSSLATGAAANSDNTIAGNKIVNIGDGVKLDLNGNAGSWIISNNHFYFTDNAAAFKISEAISITSIENLFATISSNYIGGTAPFAGGSPLNETSSTIGTVGIYVNIMNAISKSTISGNVIKNMQRNSTGTGSFTGIAVQSGPADIINNVIGDPLVANDLTFGVNGDILFQGITSVTAQNLFAVSISGNSLNNISMLNTFGNNGQFVGLNYSNTTTSNGTATISNNIIQAVSFSNYNSFTCLHVSPSEIAAVPVTVSNNKFDNIILSNVNGGSFKGINCDHGNVIISGNRIGSFLNPNSITIASPVTQYGIYTNFSISGNCLISNDTISNLSLTNSSSGTKFYAIYSNSNGSTINQVIGNRIYNISSASEMSGLVDDAITGIGYFCNATNGLSVSNNTITGLNATTNSSTANPKVLAISIYRTNGSGPISVSGNNIHSLTNTGADTETLPTIVGIRFINVQQSSSTVSNNMIAISNGTYTNGVNIFGIYDEINNGLVTNTKFYLHNSISISGNSSVYSQSAAFWQNATFAKLSLRNNILHNTRSSGSGFHYAIVHESGNANAWNATSSNYNDLYSIDVNTVGALPLATSLTFAGWKTATGGDNNSKNVPVSFINNSTDLHLNSANNCDLESTGTPVAGITTDFDGHTRNVSTPDIGADEFTAICATLVNLKAFIQGFYIGGGMMRSTINPALPTSDCDTLILQLAQSTSPYTILFTDTAILQTNGNAQFYFPAAVAGNSYFLVLKHRNALKVWSANALTLSNGFSFDFSTAANQAYSSNQKFLETNIYGFYSGDVNQDGTINSTDYSSIENATQNYTSGYYSFDLTGDHLIESADFSLIENNSMLLLNVAHP
;
A
#
# COMPACT_ATOMS: atom_id res chain seq x y z
N MET A 1 82.68 98.21 5.37
CA MET A 1 83.47 97.60 4.26
C MET A 1 83.17 96.10 4.33
N SER A 2 82.18 95.62 3.58
CA SER A 2 82.28 95.03 2.22
C SER A 2 83.10 93.74 2.14
N ASN A 3 82.40 92.70 1.64
CA ASN A 3 82.82 91.52 0.86
C ASN A 3 83.73 90.47 1.53
N THR A 4 83.18 89.30 1.90
CA THR A 4 82.76 88.10 1.12
C THR A 4 83.90 87.15 0.78
N VAL A 5 83.80 85.93 1.32
CA VAL A 5 84.17 84.68 0.64
C VAL A 5 83.03 83.69 0.89
N SER A 6 82.42 83.23 -0.20
CA SER A 6 81.41 82.17 -0.24
C SER A 6 82.07 80.79 -0.25
N VAL A 7 81.55 79.86 0.57
CA VAL A 7 81.70 78.42 0.35
C VAL A 7 80.32 77.78 0.55
N SER A 8 79.91 77.00 -0.45
CA SER A 8 78.61 76.34 -0.58
C SER A 8 78.27 75.49 0.64
N ALA A 9 77.09 75.70 1.22
CA ALA A 9 76.53 74.82 2.23
C ALA A 9 76.09 73.50 1.57
N THR A 10 76.87 72.43 1.74
CA THR A 10 76.39 71.07 1.49
C THR A 10 75.35 70.74 2.55
N SER A 11 74.10 70.56 2.13
CA SER A 11 73.00 70.14 3.01
C SER A 11 73.35 68.78 3.61
N ALA A 12 73.62 68.72 4.91
CA ALA A 12 73.80 67.45 5.61
C ALA A 12 72.50 66.67 5.51
N THR A 13 72.57 65.44 5.01
CA THR A 13 71.41 64.56 4.86
C THR A 13 71.42 63.59 6.04
N THR A 14 70.25 63.28 6.59
CA THR A 14 70.15 62.29 7.66
C THR A 14 70.35 60.89 7.08
N TYR A 15 71.24 60.12 7.68
CA TYR A 15 71.45 58.71 7.43
C TYR A 15 71.18 57.92 8.72
N TYR A 16 70.91 56.63 8.59
CA TYR A 16 70.63 55.71 9.69
C TYR A 16 71.64 54.58 9.65
N ALA A 17 72.08 54.10 10.82
CA ALA A 17 73.03 52.98 10.89
C ALA A 17 72.39 51.73 10.28
N ASP A 18 73.18 51.01 9.48
CA ASP A 18 72.87 49.70 8.86
C ASP A 18 73.97 48.74 9.36
N THR A 19 73.75 48.20 10.56
CA THR A 19 74.76 47.51 11.36
C THR A 19 74.94 46.06 10.90
N ASP A 20 73.90 45.43 10.40
CA ASP A 20 73.93 44.06 9.87
C ASP A 20 74.16 43.98 8.35
N GLY A 21 74.04 45.11 7.63
CA GLY A 21 74.48 45.28 6.25
C GLY A 21 73.45 44.86 5.20
N ASP A 22 72.16 44.83 5.53
CA ASP A 22 71.09 44.44 4.60
C ASP A 22 70.58 45.58 3.70
N GLY A 23 71.01 46.82 3.96
CA GLY A 23 70.64 48.00 3.20
C GLY A 23 69.47 48.79 3.79
N PHE A 24 68.95 48.40 4.95
CA PHE A 24 67.95 49.12 5.71
C PHE A 24 68.54 49.72 6.98
N GLY A 25 67.96 50.84 7.44
CA GLY A 25 68.57 51.67 8.46
C GLY A 25 67.73 51.76 9.72
N ASN A 26 68.39 51.66 10.88
CA ASN A 26 67.76 51.70 12.19
C ASN A 26 67.15 53.08 12.52
N PRO A 27 65.82 53.21 12.65
CA PRO A 27 65.16 54.48 12.97
C PRO A 27 65.60 55.10 14.31
N ALA A 28 66.09 54.30 15.25
CA ALA A 28 66.57 54.76 16.55
C ALA A 28 68.02 55.28 16.52
N ALA A 29 68.75 55.12 15.41
CA ALA A 29 70.15 55.53 15.26
C ALA A 29 70.40 56.50 14.08
N PRO A 30 69.74 57.67 14.01
CA PRO A 30 70.01 58.68 12.98
C PRO A 30 71.35 59.39 13.21
N THR A 31 72.02 59.76 12.12
CA THR A 31 73.22 60.60 12.09
C THR A 31 73.18 61.57 10.92
N PHE A 32 73.88 62.70 11.02
CA PHE A 32 73.97 63.69 9.94
C PHE A 32 75.30 63.56 9.21
N LEU A 33 75.26 63.20 7.93
CA LEU A 33 76.46 63.05 7.11
C LEU A 33 76.38 63.90 5.84
N CYS A 34 77.52 64.41 5.41
CA CYS A 34 77.63 65.20 4.17
C CYS A 34 77.75 64.31 2.91
N SER A 35 77.98 63.01 3.06
CA SER A 35 78.08 62.01 1.98
C SER A 35 77.82 60.59 2.53
N THR A 36 77.32 59.68 1.69
CA THR A 36 77.11 58.25 2.00
C THR A 36 78.40 57.66 2.59
N THR A 37 78.35 57.14 3.82
CA THR A 37 79.47 56.49 4.51
C THR A 37 79.11 55.02 4.71
N ALA A 38 80.07 54.09 4.55
CA ALA A 38 79.81 52.66 4.73
C ALA A 38 79.25 52.36 6.14
N GLY A 39 78.22 51.53 6.22
CA GLY A 39 77.47 51.22 7.45
C GLY A 39 76.33 52.20 7.77
N PHE A 40 75.95 53.07 6.82
CA PHE A 40 74.83 54.01 6.97
C PHE A 40 74.02 54.13 5.68
N VAL A 41 72.68 54.10 5.77
CA VAL A 41 71.74 54.21 4.64
C VAL A 41 70.73 55.35 4.83
N LEU A 42 69.99 55.72 3.78
CA LEU A 42 69.06 56.86 3.80
C LEU A 42 67.67 56.53 4.37
N ASN A 43 67.27 55.26 4.33
CA ASN A 43 65.99 54.82 4.87
C ASN A 43 66.11 54.58 6.39
N ASN A 44 64.99 54.61 7.09
CA ASN A 44 64.88 54.46 8.54
C ASN A 44 63.88 53.36 8.91
N THR A 45 63.82 52.33 8.07
CA THR A 45 62.67 51.41 8.03
C THR A 45 62.98 50.05 8.61
N ASP A 46 64.21 49.82 9.07
CA ASP A 46 64.62 48.56 9.67
C ASP A 46 64.00 48.36 11.07
N CYS A 47 63.30 47.24 11.27
CA CYS A 47 62.71 46.89 12.54
C CYS A 47 63.69 46.18 13.49
N ASN A 48 64.78 45.59 12.98
CA ASN A 48 65.80 44.89 13.75
C ASN A 48 67.19 44.89 13.08
N ASP A 49 67.89 46.02 13.22
CA ASP A 49 69.26 46.32 12.73
C ASP A 49 70.40 45.43 13.29
N ALA A 50 70.07 44.32 13.94
CA ALA A 50 71.02 43.29 14.34
C ALA A 50 70.86 41.99 13.54
N ALA A 51 69.87 41.90 12.65
CA ALA A 51 69.51 40.72 11.89
C ALA A 51 69.22 41.08 10.42
N SER A 52 70.17 40.79 9.54
CA SER A 52 70.08 41.09 8.10
C SER A 52 68.96 40.35 7.33
N SER A 53 68.15 39.55 8.02
CA SER A 53 66.94 38.92 7.49
C SER A 53 65.67 39.71 7.78
N ALA A 54 65.74 40.71 8.67
CA ALA A 54 64.61 41.44 9.23
C ALA A 54 64.54 42.87 8.70
N TYR A 55 63.91 43.04 7.55
CA TYR A 55 63.78 44.33 6.87
C TYR A 55 62.42 44.46 6.16
N PRO A 56 61.96 45.69 5.86
CA PRO A 56 60.71 45.92 5.14
C PRO A 56 60.57 45.09 3.85
N GLY A 57 59.61 44.17 3.86
CA GLY A 57 59.36 43.26 2.73
C GLY A 57 60.35 42.09 2.62
N GLY A 58 61.03 41.74 3.73
CA GLY A 58 61.77 40.50 3.91
C GLY A 58 60.92 39.26 3.68
N THR A 59 61.58 38.10 3.54
CA THR A 59 60.86 36.82 3.44
C THR A 59 60.84 36.19 4.82
N GLU A 60 59.66 35.98 5.37
CA GLU A 60 59.46 35.35 6.67
C GLU A 60 60.21 34.01 6.83
N ILE A 61 61.00 33.92 7.90
CA ILE A 61 61.74 32.73 8.31
C ILE A 61 61.27 32.37 9.72
N CYS A 62 60.77 31.15 9.90
CA CYS A 62 60.09 30.71 11.14
C CYS A 62 61.01 30.64 12.37
N ASN A 63 61.41 31.79 12.89
CA ASN A 63 62.52 31.98 13.81
C ASN A 63 62.12 32.85 15.02
N GLY A 64 60.90 33.39 15.04
CA GLY A 64 60.37 34.23 16.11
C GLY A 64 60.77 35.71 16.02
N ILE A 65 61.25 36.15 14.85
CA ILE A 65 61.54 37.54 14.48
C ILE A 65 60.52 37.96 13.42
N ASP A 66 60.09 39.22 13.44
CA ASP A 66 59.35 39.86 12.36
C ASP A 66 60.37 40.15 11.24
N ASP A 67 60.46 39.26 10.25
CA ASP A 67 61.51 39.31 9.22
C ASP A 67 61.13 40.29 8.08
N ASP A 68 59.84 40.59 7.89
CA ASP A 68 59.36 41.52 6.86
C ASP A 68 58.99 42.93 7.37
N CYS A 69 59.09 43.15 8.68
CA CYS A 69 58.81 44.38 9.41
C CYS A 69 57.36 44.89 9.26
N ASP A 70 56.38 44.01 9.06
CA ASP A 70 54.96 44.37 8.96
C ASP A 70 54.22 44.37 10.32
N ASN A 71 54.93 44.04 11.41
CA ASN A 71 54.45 43.84 12.80
C ASN A 71 53.74 42.51 13.06
N TYR A 72 53.80 41.57 12.12
CA TYR A 72 53.49 40.16 12.34
C TYR A 72 54.80 39.38 12.45
N ILE A 73 54.76 38.25 13.15
CA ILE A 73 55.94 37.39 13.36
C ILE A 73 55.61 36.04 12.75
N ASP A 74 56.48 35.56 11.86
CA ASP A 74 56.42 34.25 11.22
C ASP A 74 55.13 34.01 10.39
N GLU A 75 54.59 35.02 9.69
CA GLU A 75 53.49 34.81 8.75
C GLU A 75 53.94 34.07 7.48
N GLY A 76 53.14 33.12 6.99
CA GLY A 76 53.51 32.32 5.81
C GLY A 76 54.42 31.11 6.09
N CYS A 77 54.76 30.84 7.35
CA CYS A 77 55.61 29.73 7.80
C CYS A 77 55.02 28.31 7.78
N GLY A 78 53.84 28.12 7.19
CA GLY A 78 53.04 26.91 7.36
C GLY A 78 52.44 26.83 8.77
N THR A 79 51.47 25.93 8.98
CA THR A 79 50.73 25.86 10.24
C THR A 79 51.65 25.61 11.46
N PRO A 80 51.71 26.53 12.44
CA PRO A 80 52.48 26.32 13.67
C PRO A 80 52.06 25.06 14.43
N ILE A 81 53.05 24.23 14.78
CA ILE A 81 52.83 23.01 15.60
C ILE A 81 53.59 23.11 16.93
N TYR A 82 52.84 22.95 18.03
CA TYR A 82 53.34 22.95 19.41
C TYR A 82 53.30 21.55 20.01
N CYS A 83 54.41 21.09 20.58
CA CYS A 83 54.53 19.79 21.22
C CYS A 83 53.99 19.79 22.67
N ILE A 84 53.27 18.73 23.04
CA ILE A 84 52.85 18.42 24.42
C ILE A 84 53.44 17.07 24.85
N GLY A 85 54.28 17.06 25.89
CA GLY A 85 54.95 15.86 26.40
C GLY A 85 56.21 16.19 27.21
N PRO A 86 56.84 15.20 27.89
CA PRO A 86 58.00 15.47 28.74
C PRO A 86 59.22 15.93 27.92
N SER A 87 59.96 16.89 28.49
CA SER A 87 61.06 17.64 27.85
C SER A 87 62.25 16.79 27.36
N ALA A 88 62.39 15.55 27.82
CA ALA A 88 63.65 14.81 27.76
C ALA A 88 63.76 13.78 26.62
N SER A 89 62.78 13.64 25.71
CA SER A 89 62.82 12.58 24.67
C SER A 89 62.24 13.00 23.32
N TYR A 90 62.34 14.29 22.98
CA TYR A 90 61.91 14.76 21.67
C TYR A 90 62.82 14.21 20.56
N ILE A 91 62.26 13.40 19.66
CA ILE A 91 62.87 13.06 18.37
C ILE A 91 61.98 13.69 17.29
N PRO A 92 62.46 14.70 16.55
CA PRO A 92 61.72 15.28 15.44
C PRO A 92 61.55 14.22 14.35
N PRO A 93 60.33 13.98 13.84
CA PRO A 93 60.17 13.32 12.56
C PRO A 93 60.82 14.18 11.47
N SER A 94 61.24 13.57 10.36
CA SER A 94 61.46 14.33 9.11
C SER A 94 60.10 14.88 8.66
N GLY A 95 59.80 16.14 8.99
CA GLY A 95 58.46 16.75 8.86
C GLY A 95 58.44 18.25 9.23
N PRO A 96 57.25 18.90 9.30
CA PRO A 96 57.09 20.35 9.43
C PRO A 96 57.79 20.97 10.66
N SER A 97 58.09 22.27 10.59
CA SER A 97 58.77 23.06 11.63
C SER A 97 57.92 23.19 12.90
N TYR A 98 58.47 22.77 14.06
CA TYR A 98 57.81 22.86 15.37
C TYR A 98 58.26 24.11 16.13
N VAL A 99 57.32 24.87 16.71
CA VAL A 99 57.62 26.17 17.35
C VAL A 99 58.34 26.02 18.70
N ASN A 100 58.04 24.97 19.48
CA ASN A 100 58.56 24.80 20.84
C ASN A 100 59.44 23.55 21.00
N GLN A 101 60.19 23.19 19.94
CA GLN A 101 60.94 21.95 19.83
C GLN A 101 61.85 21.64 21.05
N PHE A 102 62.47 22.67 21.63
CA PHE A 102 63.41 22.56 22.75
C PHE A 102 62.75 22.69 24.14
N SER A 103 61.46 23.07 24.20
CA SER A 103 60.73 23.28 25.46
C SER A 103 59.24 22.94 25.29
N PRO A 104 58.89 21.65 25.13
CA PRO A 104 57.49 21.23 24.95
C PRO A 104 56.65 21.59 26.18
N PHE A 105 55.34 21.74 25.97
CA PHE A 105 54.42 21.92 27.09
C PHE A 105 54.36 20.63 27.93
N PRO A 106 54.51 20.72 29.27
CA PRO A 106 54.54 19.53 30.12
C PRO A 106 53.17 18.84 30.27
N SER A 107 52.08 19.54 29.93
CA SER A 107 50.70 19.04 30.01
C SER A 107 49.79 19.80 29.05
N VAL A 108 48.62 19.22 28.75
CA VAL A 108 47.55 19.87 28.01
C VAL A 108 47.06 21.11 28.75
N LYS A 109 46.96 21.07 30.09
CA LYS A 109 46.66 22.26 30.90
C LYS A 109 47.65 23.41 30.66
N ALA A 110 48.95 23.12 30.56
CA ALA A 110 49.97 24.13 30.28
C ALA A 110 49.82 24.70 28.86
N ALA A 111 49.57 23.85 27.86
CA ALA A 111 49.32 24.26 26.49
C ALA A 111 48.06 25.13 26.35
N VAL A 112 46.97 24.76 27.04
CA VAL A 112 45.73 25.56 27.08
C VAL A 112 45.94 26.89 27.81
N THR A 113 46.73 26.91 28.89
CA THR A 113 47.08 28.17 29.58
C THR A 113 47.82 29.11 28.63
N PHE A 114 48.76 28.57 27.85
CA PHE A 114 49.42 29.33 26.78
C PHE A 114 48.41 29.80 25.74
N LEU A 115 47.57 28.92 25.18
CA LEU A 115 46.57 29.26 24.16
C LEU A 115 45.64 30.40 24.61
N ASN A 116 45.10 30.32 25.83
CA ASN A 116 44.22 31.35 26.39
C ASN A 116 44.91 32.71 26.59
N SER A 117 46.25 32.72 26.73
CA SER A 117 47.04 33.95 26.92
C SER A 117 47.63 34.52 25.63
N TYR A 118 48.03 33.63 24.70
CA TYR A 118 48.70 33.95 23.45
C TYR A 118 47.72 34.43 22.38
N SER A 119 46.51 33.84 22.34
CA SER A 119 45.44 34.19 21.40
C SER A 119 45.92 34.28 19.94
N PRO A 120 46.36 33.15 19.35
CA PRO A 120 46.93 33.13 18.00
C PRO A 120 45.98 33.72 16.96
N THR A 121 46.54 34.42 15.97
CA THR A 121 45.79 35.03 14.85
C THR A 121 45.67 34.11 13.63
N GLN A 122 46.34 32.96 13.67
CA GLN A 122 46.35 31.95 12.62
C GLN A 122 46.02 30.56 13.17
N HIS A 123 45.79 29.60 12.27
CA HIS A 123 45.55 28.20 12.63
C HIS A 123 46.77 27.61 13.35
N VAL A 124 46.57 26.96 14.51
CA VAL A 124 47.63 26.32 15.30
C VAL A 124 47.27 24.89 15.67
N ILE A 125 48.30 24.04 15.81
CA ILE A 125 48.15 22.64 16.20
C ILE A 125 48.96 22.37 17.46
N PHE A 126 48.34 21.74 18.46
CA PHE A 126 48.97 21.21 19.65
C PHE A 126 49.03 19.68 19.56
N GLU A 127 50.23 19.12 19.40
CA GLU A 127 50.45 17.69 19.20
C GLU A 127 50.91 16.98 20.47
N LEU A 128 50.10 16.05 20.94
CA LEU A 128 50.46 15.12 22.01
C LEU A 128 51.47 14.10 21.46
N GLN A 129 52.64 14.05 22.09
CA GLN A 129 53.73 13.18 21.70
C GLN A 129 53.49 11.72 22.14
N ASN A 130 54.22 10.76 21.56
CA ASN A 130 54.07 9.32 21.82
C ASN A 130 54.31 8.91 23.28
N ASN A 131 55.08 9.71 24.02
CA ASN A 131 55.45 9.52 25.42
C ASN A 131 54.66 10.44 26.35
N TYR A 132 53.57 11.04 25.88
CA TYR A 132 52.67 11.83 26.70
C TYR A 132 52.18 11.03 27.92
N SER A 133 52.11 11.70 29.06
CA SER A 133 51.61 11.16 30.33
C SER A 133 50.71 12.20 30.99
N ASP A 134 49.59 11.75 31.56
CA ASP A 134 48.59 12.60 32.21
C ASP A 134 48.94 12.94 33.67
N ALA A 135 50.09 12.47 34.19
CA ALA A 135 50.50 12.68 35.58
C ALA A 135 50.63 14.17 36.00
N GLY A 136 50.84 15.07 35.04
CA GLY A 136 50.93 16.52 35.26
C GLY A 136 49.62 17.29 35.00
N GLU A 137 48.52 16.60 34.67
CA GLU A 137 47.25 17.26 34.40
C GLU A 137 46.53 17.67 35.69
N THR A 138 45.91 18.84 35.66
CA THR A 138 45.04 19.34 36.72
C THR A 138 43.72 19.78 36.11
N PHE A 139 42.60 19.43 36.75
CA PHE A 139 41.26 19.62 36.23
C PHE A 139 40.49 20.67 37.05
N PRO A 140 39.64 21.51 36.42
CA PRO A 140 39.30 21.49 34.99
C PRO A 140 40.39 22.11 34.11
N ILE A 141 40.51 21.60 32.88
CA ILE A 141 41.25 22.24 31.78
C ILE A 141 40.28 23.19 31.07
N THR A 142 40.20 24.42 31.56
CA THR A 142 39.31 25.45 31.01
C THR A 142 39.97 26.20 29.86
N ILE A 143 39.27 26.21 28.72
CA ILE A 143 39.63 26.89 27.48
C ILE A 143 38.72 28.11 27.35
N THR A 144 39.31 29.26 27.09
CA THR A 144 38.62 30.55 26.91
C THR A 144 39.07 31.27 25.64
N TYR A 145 39.76 30.55 24.75
CA TYR A 145 40.28 31.09 23.49
C TYR A 145 39.15 31.33 22.50
N GLN A 146 39.05 32.56 22.00
CA GLN A 146 38.04 32.99 21.02
C GLN A 146 38.67 33.09 19.63
N GLY A 147 38.74 31.96 18.94
CA GLY A 147 39.24 31.90 17.58
C GLY A 147 38.24 32.39 16.52
N ASN A 148 38.62 32.25 15.26
CA ASN A 148 37.74 32.44 14.11
C ASN A 148 38.06 31.41 13.02
N ALA A 149 37.32 31.41 11.92
CA ALA A 149 37.49 30.42 10.85
C ALA A 149 38.92 30.35 10.25
N SER A 150 39.69 31.43 10.33
CA SER A 150 41.10 31.48 9.89
C SER A 150 42.11 31.23 11.03
N ALA A 151 41.66 31.30 12.28
CA ALA A 151 42.47 31.21 13.51
C ALA A 151 41.92 30.13 14.45
N THR A 152 42.03 28.87 14.04
CA THR A 152 41.52 27.72 14.81
C THR A 152 42.63 27.05 15.62
N ALA A 153 42.29 26.40 16.74
CA ALA A 153 43.25 25.65 17.55
C ALA A 153 42.89 24.16 17.60
N VAL A 154 43.84 23.27 17.27
CA VAL A 154 43.60 21.82 17.22
C VAL A 154 44.50 21.08 18.19
N PHE A 155 43.93 20.33 19.13
CA PHE A 155 44.64 19.38 19.99
C PHE A 155 44.51 17.98 19.39
N ARG A 156 45.63 17.30 19.10
CA ARG A 156 45.62 15.96 18.49
C ARG A 156 46.83 15.10 18.86
N PRO A 157 46.76 13.76 18.75
CA PRO A 157 47.95 12.92 18.77
C PRO A 157 48.85 13.19 17.56
N ARG A 158 50.17 13.10 17.76
CA ARG A 158 51.15 13.10 16.66
C ARG A 158 50.88 11.95 15.67
N SER A 159 51.24 12.14 14.40
CA SER A 159 50.93 11.21 13.30
C SER A 159 51.44 9.78 13.47
N ASP A 160 52.51 9.57 14.24
CA ASP A 160 53.11 8.25 14.49
C ASP A 160 52.67 7.61 15.82
N VAL A 161 51.75 8.25 16.54
CA VAL A 161 51.17 7.69 17.78
C VAL A 161 50.30 6.50 17.42
N SER A 162 50.78 5.29 17.69
CA SER A 162 50.05 4.04 17.47
C SER A 162 49.33 3.49 18.71
N SER A 163 49.64 4.02 19.89
CA SER A 163 49.03 3.64 21.17
C SER A 163 47.96 4.64 21.62
N LEU A 164 46.97 4.17 22.39
CA LEU A 164 45.92 5.03 22.94
C LEU A 164 46.46 5.91 24.07
N LEU A 165 46.71 7.19 23.78
CA LEU A 165 47.04 8.20 24.79
C LEU A 165 45.83 8.45 25.68
N THR A 166 46.02 8.59 26.99
CA THR A 166 44.92 8.74 27.95
C THR A 166 45.14 10.00 28.77
N ILE A 167 44.09 10.83 28.87
CA ILE A 167 43.95 11.94 29.81
C ILE A 167 42.91 11.50 30.83
N SER A 168 43.34 11.17 32.05
CA SER A 168 42.48 10.64 33.10
C SER A 168 42.42 11.56 34.31
N GLY A 169 41.23 11.81 34.85
CA GLY A 169 41.09 12.76 35.96
C GLY A 169 39.79 12.69 36.75
N ILE A 170 39.78 13.33 37.92
CA ILE A 170 38.60 13.56 38.75
C ILE A 170 38.12 15.00 38.50
N GLY A 171 36.86 15.18 38.14
CA GLY A 171 36.25 16.49 38.02
C GLY A 171 35.93 17.11 39.39
N VAL A 172 35.89 18.43 39.46
CA VAL A 172 35.65 19.20 40.70
C VAL A 172 34.28 19.89 40.67
N GLY A 173 33.55 19.93 41.79
CA GLY A 173 32.21 20.55 41.85
C GLY A 173 31.11 19.69 41.23
N SER A 174 29.86 20.17 41.21
CA SER A 174 28.67 19.42 40.74
C SER A 174 28.20 19.80 39.32
N THR A 175 28.87 20.75 38.67
CA THR A 175 28.58 21.26 37.32
C THR A 175 29.89 21.71 36.68
N SER A 176 30.74 20.77 36.28
CA SER A 176 32.07 21.01 35.70
C SER A 176 32.47 19.89 34.74
N GLY A 177 33.43 20.16 33.85
CA GLY A 177 34.04 19.21 32.93
C GLY A 177 35.50 18.90 33.28
N LEU A 178 36.05 17.77 32.81
CA LEU A 178 37.51 17.63 32.75
C LEU A 178 38.11 18.66 31.78
N ILE A 179 37.50 18.80 30.61
CA ILE A 179 37.84 19.83 29.63
C ILE A 179 36.62 20.73 29.48
N GLU A 180 36.80 22.04 29.64
CA GLU A 180 35.72 23.01 29.60
C GLU A 180 35.95 24.01 28.48
N PHE A 181 35.03 24.08 27.52
CA PHE A 181 34.92 25.16 26.56
C PHE A 181 34.07 26.25 27.22
N SER A 182 34.71 27.29 27.76
CA SER A 182 34.03 28.40 28.42
C SER A 182 34.23 29.66 27.59
N ASN A 183 33.23 30.04 26.80
CA ASN A 183 33.35 31.16 25.84
C ASN A 183 34.49 30.93 24.84
N ALA A 184 34.75 29.66 24.53
CA ALA A 184 35.80 29.25 23.61
C ALA A 184 35.21 29.09 22.21
N ASP A 185 35.94 29.53 21.20
CA ASP A 185 35.51 29.44 19.81
C ASP A 185 36.59 28.82 18.91
N TYR A 186 36.15 28.01 17.95
CA TYR A 186 37.02 27.37 16.94
C TYR A 186 38.15 26.50 17.52
N VAL A 187 37.86 25.81 18.64
CA VAL A 187 38.79 24.85 19.24
C VAL A 187 38.36 23.42 18.92
N THR A 188 39.32 22.61 18.46
CA THR A 188 39.11 21.21 18.10
C THR A 188 39.93 20.28 18.99
N PHE A 189 39.30 19.24 19.53
CA PHE A 189 39.98 18.05 20.04
C PHE A 189 39.77 16.92 19.05
N ASP A 190 40.86 16.45 18.42
CA ASP A 190 40.84 15.38 17.42
C ASP A 190 41.68 14.19 17.88
N GLY A 191 41.07 13.03 18.07
CA GLY A 191 41.77 11.82 18.48
C GLY A 191 42.47 11.07 17.35
N SER A 192 42.38 11.57 16.12
CA SER A 192 43.02 10.99 14.93
C SER A 192 44.52 11.35 14.89
N PRO A 193 45.45 10.38 14.91
CA PRO A 193 46.87 10.66 14.73
C PRO A 193 47.15 11.52 13.48
N GLY A 194 47.78 12.67 13.68
CA GLY A 194 48.10 13.61 12.59
C GLY A 194 46.88 14.25 11.92
N GLY A 195 45.67 14.11 12.48
CA GLY A 195 44.43 14.64 11.92
C GLY A 195 43.92 13.88 10.68
N VAL A 196 44.40 12.65 10.45
CA VAL A 196 43.96 11.83 9.31
C VAL A 196 42.56 11.29 9.58
N GLN A 197 41.55 11.89 8.95
CA GLN A 197 40.15 11.47 9.11
C GLN A 197 39.96 9.99 8.76
N GLY A 198 39.29 9.24 9.66
CA GLY A 198 39.01 7.81 9.50
C GLY A 198 40.04 6.85 10.12
N SER A 199 41.10 7.36 10.76
CA SER A 199 42.02 6.53 11.55
C SER A 199 41.36 6.00 12.84
N THR A 200 42.01 5.05 13.52
CA THR A 200 41.63 4.66 14.89
C THR A 200 41.71 5.86 15.84
N SER A 201 40.76 5.96 16.77
CA SER A 201 40.82 6.92 17.88
C SER A 201 42.01 6.57 18.78
N ASN A 202 43.04 7.41 18.80
CA ASN A 202 44.25 7.21 19.61
C ASN A 202 44.37 8.21 20.78
N LEU A 203 43.29 8.94 21.08
CA LEU A 203 43.16 9.75 22.28
C LEU A 203 41.94 9.34 23.10
N ARG A 204 42.15 9.12 24.40
CA ARG A 204 41.12 8.80 25.38
C ARG A 204 41.01 9.91 26.43
N ILE A 205 39.79 10.35 26.73
CA ILE A 205 39.46 11.19 27.88
C ILE A 205 38.66 10.36 28.87
N ARG A 206 39.24 10.10 30.06
CA ARG A 206 38.66 9.24 31.08
C ARG A 206 38.30 10.02 32.34
N ASN A 207 37.02 10.01 32.68
CA ASN A 207 36.54 10.58 33.93
C ASN A 207 36.54 9.52 35.04
N THR A 208 37.37 9.70 36.05
CA THR A 208 37.50 8.78 37.18
C THR A 208 36.67 9.17 38.39
N THR A 209 35.83 10.20 38.29
CA THR A 209 34.94 10.67 39.36
C THR A 209 33.95 9.57 39.77
N THR A 210 33.65 9.47 41.07
CA THR A 210 32.64 8.58 41.63
C THR A 210 31.50 9.39 42.25
N GLY A 211 30.26 9.22 41.75
CA GLY A 211 29.06 9.74 42.42
C GLY A 211 28.77 11.23 42.26
N ASN A 212 29.22 11.87 41.18
CA ASN A 212 29.01 13.30 40.92
C ASN A 212 28.71 13.58 39.43
N ALA A 213 28.03 14.69 39.13
CA ALA A 213 27.54 15.08 37.81
C ALA A 213 28.60 15.75 36.92
N ASN A 214 29.86 15.32 36.98
CA ASN A 214 30.93 15.93 36.17
C ASN A 214 31.03 15.29 34.79
N ALA A 215 31.15 16.11 33.75
CA ALA A 215 31.32 15.68 32.36
C ALA A 215 32.80 15.44 32.02
N ASN A 216 33.06 14.72 30.92
CA ASN A 216 34.37 14.70 30.29
C ASN A 216 34.61 16.02 29.55
N PHE A 217 33.60 16.47 28.80
CA PHE A 217 33.59 17.76 28.10
C PHE A 217 32.40 18.60 28.51
N TYR A 218 32.63 19.87 28.80
CA TYR A 218 31.60 20.82 29.21
C TYR A 218 31.65 22.08 28.34
N PHE A 219 30.54 22.43 27.68
CA PHE A 219 30.36 23.67 26.92
C PHE A 219 29.55 24.65 27.76
N THR A 220 30.08 25.86 27.93
CA THR A 220 29.44 26.91 28.74
C THR A 220 29.82 28.29 28.25
N ASN A 221 29.02 29.28 28.67
CA ASN A 221 29.25 30.70 28.40
C ASN A 221 29.46 31.01 26.91
N ASP A 222 28.54 30.58 26.04
CA ASP A 222 28.57 30.88 24.59
C ASP A 222 29.74 30.21 23.83
N ALA A 223 30.12 28.99 24.21
CA ALA A 223 31.12 28.24 23.46
C ALA A 223 30.61 27.89 22.07
N THR A 224 31.29 28.35 21.01
CA THR A 224 30.76 28.30 19.64
C THR A 224 31.76 27.71 18.62
N ASN A 225 31.29 26.98 17.59
CA ASN A 225 32.15 26.43 16.53
C ASN A 225 33.28 25.48 17.01
N ASN A 226 33.11 24.84 18.17
CA ASN A 226 34.10 23.89 18.68
C ASN A 226 33.82 22.47 18.19
N ILE A 227 34.86 21.65 18.10
CA ILE A 227 34.77 20.29 17.54
C ILE A 227 35.38 19.27 18.49
N ILE A 228 34.66 18.18 18.75
CA ILE A 228 35.19 16.96 19.36
C ILE A 228 35.09 15.87 18.30
N ASN A 229 36.24 15.38 17.81
CA ASN A 229 36.32 14.40 16.73
C ASN A 229 37.15 13.17 17.14
N ALA A 230 36.63 11.97 16.85
CA ALA A 230 37.41 10.72 16.94
C ALA A 230 38.07 10.47 18.32
N ILE A 231 37.42 10.88 19.41
CA ILE A 231 37.89 10.68 20.79
C ILE A 231 37.23 9.44 21.40
N THR A 232 37.98 8.69 22.20
CA THR A 232 37.42 7.69 23.13
C THR A 232 37.07 8.36 24.47
N ILE A 233 35.80 8.47 24.78
CA ILE A 233 35.27 9.16 25.97
C ILE A 233 34.74 8.12 26.94
N GLU A 234 35.37 8.01 28.11
CA GLU A 234 34.93 7.11 29.17
C GLU A 234 34.33 7.90 30.33
N GLY A 235 33.01 7.79 30.51
CA GLY A 235 32.26 8.49 31.54
C GLY A 235 32.49 7.93 32.95
N GLY A 236 32.35 8.80 33.96
CA GLY A 236 32.55 8.44 35.37
C GLY A 236 31.51 7.47 35.92
N LYS A 237 31.84 6.83 37.04
CA LYS A 237 30.90 5.92 37.72
C LYS A 237 29.70 6.72 38.25
N ASN A 238 28.51 6.43 37.71
CA ASN A 238 27.27 7.16 37.98
C ASN A 238 27.37 8.66 37.62
N SER A 239 28.21 9.04 36.66
CA SER A 239 28.19 10.41 36.13
C SER A 239 26.85 10.66 35.43
N TYR A 240 26.35 11.89 35.54
CA TYR A 240 25.08 12.26 34.95
C TYR A 240 25.17 12.33 33.42
N HIS A 241 26.25 12.94 32.91
CA HIS A 241 26.53 13.10 31.48
C HIS A 241 28.00 12.84 31.14
N CYS A 242 28.32 12.43 29.91
CA CYS A 242 29.72 12.35 29.43
C CYS A 242 30.13 13.64 28.71
N ILE A 243 29.24 14.21 27.91
CA ILE A 243 29.39 15.53 27.29
C ILE A 243 28.20 16.37 27.70
N PHE A 244 28.45 17.61 28.14
CA PHE A 244 27.40 18.50 28.61
C PHE A 244 27.45 19.87 27.92
N PHE A 245 26.33 20.25 27.29
CA PHE A 245 26.06 21.61 26.87
C PHE A 245 25.25 22.31 27.97
N GLY A 246 25.93 23.15 28.74
CA GLY A 246 25.38 23.81 29.91
C GLY A 246 24.47 24.97 29.60
N TYR A 247 24.09 25.65 30.68
CA TYR A 247 23.38 26.92 30.65
C TYR A 247 24.33 28.07 30.21
N SER A 248 23.82 28.96 29.36
CA SER A 248 24.49 30.21 28.99
C SER A 248 23.69 31.42 29.53
N PRO A 249 24.27 32.24 30.44
CA PRO A 249 23.60 33.42 31.00
C PRO A 249 23.47 34.61 30.03
N GLY A 250 24.03 34.51 28.82
CA GLY A 250 24.03 35.56 27.81
C GLY A 250 22.81 35.57 26.90
N THR A 251 22.91 36.30 25.78
CA THR A 251 21.89 36.32 24.71
C THR A 251 22.00 35.16 23.72
N THR A 252 23.09 34.40 23.78
CA THR A 252 23.49 33.35 22.84
C THR A 252 23.81 32.05 23.59
N GLY A 253 23.43 30.91 22.99
CA GLY A 253 23.60 29.58 23.56
C GLY A 253 24.98 29.01 23.25
N ASN A 254 25.28 27.79 23.68
CA ASN A 254 26.47 27.10 23.21
C ASN A 254 26.16 26.52 21.83
N ASP A 255 26.52 27.24 20.78
CA ASP A 255 25.96 27.05 19.43
C ASP A 255 26.99 26.53 18.42
N PHE A 256 26.55 25.95 17.30
CA PHE A 256 27.44 25.53 16.20
C PHE A 256 28.58 24.55 16.56
N ASN A 257 28.48 23.85 17.69
CA ASN A 257 29.48 22.87 18.11
C ASN A 257 29.20 21.50 17.49
N THR A 258 30.26 20.73 17.27
CA THR A 258 30.19 19.42 16.64
C THR A 258 30.82 18.34 17.51
N VAL A 259 30.08 17.24 17.75
CA VAL A 259 30.59 16.01 18.37
C VAL A 259 30.47 14.89 17.34
N GLN A 260 31.60 14.37 16.87
CA GLN A 260 31.57 13.39 15.79
C GLN A 260 32.59 12.26 15.90
N ASN A 261 32.26 11.11 15.31
CA ASN A 261 33.13 9.94 15.19
C ASN A 261 33.70 9.42 16.52
N CYS A 262 33.11 9.81 17.66
CA CYS A 262 33.61 9.46 18.98
C CYS A 262 33.12 8.07 19.40
N LEU A 263 33.90 7.40 20.24
CA LEU A 263 33.45 6.25 21.04
C LEU A 263 33.12 6.76 22.44
N ILE A 264 31.85 6.79 22.81
CA ILE A 264 31.38 7.26 24.12
C ILE A 264 30.89 6.05 24.90
N SER A 265 31.54 5.71 26.01
CA SER A 265 31.22 4.51 26.76
C SER A 265 31.33 4.67 28.26
N ASN A 266 30.84 3.66 28.99
CA ASN A 266 31.26 3.46 30.37
C ASN A 266 32.76 3.15 30.47
N ARG A 267 33.30 3.24 31.68
CA ARG A 267 34.70 2.91 31.97
C ARG A 267 35.00 1.44 31.72
N THR A 268 36.05 1.17 30.94
CA THR A 268 36.47 -0.21 30.60
C THR A 268 36.95 -1.02 31.81
N ASP A 269 37.40 -0.34 32.87
CA ASP A 269 37.89 -0.96 34.10
C ASP A 269 36.84 -1.07 35.21
N LEU A 270 35.61 -0.56 34.99
CA LEU A 270 34.48 -0.60 35.94
C LEU A 270 33.17 -0.96 35.22
N VAL A 271 33.15 -2.14 34.58
CA VAL A 271 32.08 -2.59 33.68
C VAL A 271 30.69 -2.76 34.33
N THR A 272 30.59 -2.82 35.67
CA THR A 272 29.31 -3.00 36.38
C THR A 272 28.54 -1.71 36.65
N THR A 273 29.05 -0.55 36.20
CA THR A 273 28.39 0.75 36.38
C THR A 273 28.41 1.54 35.08
N GLN A 274 27.32 2.26 34.79
CA GLN A 274 27.17 3.05 33.57
C GLN A 274 26.97 4.54 33.87
N PRO A 275 27.46 5.44 33.00
CA PRO A 275 26.99 6.81 32.92
C PRO A 275 25.48 6.85 32.64
N GLN A 276 24.79 7.89 33.13
CA GLN A 276 23.36 8.03 32.90
C GLN A 276 23.06 8.53 31.48
N ILE A 277 23.74 9.59 31.01
CA ILE A 277 23.52 10.20 29.70
C ILE A 277 24.85 10.30 28.93
N ALA A 278 24.86 10.03 27.62
CA ALA A 278 26.07 10.19 26.81
C ALA A 278 26.31 11.67 26.48
N ILE A 279 25.32 12.31 25.86
CA ILE A 279 25.38 13.72 25.47
C ILE A 279 24.13 14.42 25.99
N HIS A 280 24.30 15.41 26.85
CA HIS A 280 23.21 16.17 27.45
C HIS A 280 23.31 17.65 27.06
N SER A 281 22.19 18.25 26.67
CA SER A 281 22.07 19.70 26.53
C SER A 281 20.94 20.18 27.42
N SER A 282 21.21 21.15 28.30
CA SER A 282 20.21 21.73 29.19
C SER A 282 20.23 23.25 29.16
N SER A 283 19.08 23.88 28.91
CA SER A 283 18.89 25.32 29.07
C SER A 283 17.66 25.67 29.92
N LEU A 284 17.20 24.75 30.78
CA LEU A 284 15.93 24.85 31.51
C LEU A 284 15.77 26.05 32.47
N ALA A 285 16.85 26.76 32.81
CA ALA A 285 16.77 27.91 33.72
C ALA A 285 16.08 29.12 33.05
N THR A 286 15.19 29.79 33.78
CA THR A 286 14.45 30.96 33.29
C THR A 286 15.41 32.07 32.85
N GLY A 287 15.33 32.48 31.58
CA GLY A 287 16.21 33.51 31.00
C GLY A 287 17.50 33.00 30.35
N ALA A 288 17.69 31.68 30.25
CA ALA A 288 18.76 31.07 29.47
C ALA A 288 18.62 31.34 27.97
N ALA A 289 19.72 31.55 27.27
CA ALA A 289 19.76 31.29 25.84
C ALA A 289 19.79 29.78 25.59
N ALA A 290 19.01 29.32 24.61
CA ALA A 290 18.95 27.89 24.26
C ALA A 290 20.13 27.49 23.38
N ASN A 291 20.75 26.34 23.66
CA ASN A 291 21.80 25.78 22.83
C ASN A 291 21.23 25.31 21.49
N SER A 292 21.88 25.68 20.39
CA SER A 292 21.33 25.57 19.03
C SER A 292 22.38 25.35 17.95
N ASP A 293 21.94 24.90 16.78
CA ASP A 293 22.75 24.63 15.60
C ASP A 293 23.93 23.67 15.82
N ASN A 294 23.79 22.79 16.82
CA ASN A 294 24.81 21.80 17.17
C ASN A 294 24.62 20.49 16.39
N THR A 295 25.74 19.79 16.14
CA THR A 295 25.79 18.54 15.38
C THR A 295 26.35 17.38 16.21
N ILE A 296 25.65 16.25 16.21
CA ILE A 296 26.05 14.98 16.82
C ILE A 296 26.05 13.91 15.73
N ALA A 297 27.22 13.50 15.24
CA ALA A 297 27.30 12.67 14.04
C ALA A 297 28.30 11.49 14.10
N GLY A 298 27.91 10.30 13.64
CA GLY A 298 28.87 9.20 13.46
C GLY A 298 29.40 8.59 14.76
N ASN A 299 28.80 8.90 15.92
CA ASN A 299 29.31 8.46 17.20
C ASN A 299 28.86 7.02 17.52
N LYS A 300 29.70 6.28 18.25
CA LYS A 300 29.37 4.98 18.86
C LYS A 300 29.12 5.20 20.34
N ILE A 301 27.87 5.07 20.77
CA ILE A 301 27.42 5.26 22.15
C ILE A 301 27.14 3.87 22.73
N VAL A 302 27.94 3.47 23.72
CA VAL A 302 28.07 2.08 24.14
C VAL A 302 27.93 1.93 25.65
N ASN A 303 27.03 1.06 26.12
CA ASN A 303 26.84 0.78 27.55
C ASN A 303 26.53 2.04 28.39
N ILE A 304 25.68 2.93 27.88
CA ILE A 304 25.22 4.14 28.56
C ILE A 304 23.70 4.10 28.63
N GLY A 305 23.09 4.63 29.71
CA GLY A 305 21.64 4.61 29.91
C GLY A 305 20.85 5.32 28.81
N ASP A 306 20.98 6.64 28.76
CA ASP A 306 20.38 7.52 27.76
C ASP A 306 21.45 7.97 26.76
N GLY A 307 21.11 8.00 25.48
CA GLY A 307 22.05 8.37 24.44
C GLY A 307 22.23 9.89 24.35
N VAL A 308 21.43 10.52 23.50
CA VAL A 308 21.40 11.98 23.32
C VAL A 308 20.15 12.54 23.97
N LYS A 309 20.31 13.48 24.90
CA LYS A 309 19.20 14.13 25.62
C LYS A 309 19.29 15.65 25.48
N LEU A 310 18.25 16.26 24.91
CA LEU A 310 18.12 17.70 24.75
C LEU A 310 16.92 18.19 25.58
N ASP A 311 17.19 18.90 26.68
CA ASP A 311 16.19 19.51 27.56
C ASP A 311 16.28 21.03 27.44
N LEU A 312 15.62 21.59 26.43
CA LEU A 312 15.81 22.99 26.02
C LEU A 312 14.62 23.87 26.44
N ASN A 313 14.95 25.07 26.91
CA ASN A 313 14.04 26.18 27.18
C ASN A 313 14.59 27.44 26.50
N GLY A 314 13.73 28.19 25.80
CA GLY A 314 14.12 29.29 24.90
C GLY A 314 14.09 28.91 23.41
N ASN A 315 13.98 29.91 22.53
CA ASN A 315 13.95 29.75 21.08
C ASN A 315 15.30 29.19 20.58
N ALA A 316 15.34 27.90 20.29
CA ALA A 316 16.50 27.20 19.79
C ALA A 316 16.46 27.10 18.25
N GLY A 317 17.63 27.21 17.61
CA GLY A 317 17.86 26.89 16.20
C GLY A 317 17.73 25.39 15.87
N SER A 318 18.58 24.85 15.00
CA SER A 318 18.50 23.44 14.57
C SER A 318 19.33 22.50 15.45
N TRP A 319 19.01 21.21 15.48
CA TRP A 319 19.94 20.18 15.94
C TRP A 319 20.04 19.07 14.90
N ILE A 320 21.26 18.62 14.60
CA ILE A 320 21.51 17.50 13.68
C ILE A 320 22.03 16.31 14.49
N ILE A 321 21.28 15.22 14.51
CA ILE A 321 21.65 13.97 15.18
C ILE A 321 21.64 12.87 14.14
N SER A 322 22.80 12.51 13.60
CA SER A 322 22.85 11.60 12.46
C SER A 322 23.92 10.52 12.51
N ASN A 323 23.63 9.36 11.90
CA ASN A 323 24.60 8.27 11.75
C ASN A 323 25.22 7.79 13.08
N ASN A 324 24.54 7.96 14.22
CA ASN A 324 25.02 7.49 15.52
C ASN A 324 24.58 6.04 15.76
N HIS A 325 25.35 5.30 16.54
CA HIS A 325 25.10 3.90 16.88
C HIS A 325 24.93 3.75 18.39
N PHE A 326 23.79 3.24 18.83
CA PHE A 326 23.44 3.01 20.24
C PHE A 326 23.30 1.51 20.48
N TYR A 327 24.23 0.92 21.24
CA TYR A 327 24.29 -0.54 21.46
C TYR A 327 24.95 -0.89 22.80
N PHE A 328 24.79 -2.14 23.26
CA PHE A 328 25.41 -2.61 24.51
C PHE A 328 26.28 -3.83 24.23
N THR A 329 27.56 -3.78 24.59
CA THR A 329 28.46 -4.92 24.39
C THR A 329 28.34 -5.98 25.50
N ASP A 330 27.82 -5.60 26.66
CA ASP A 330 27.56 -6.51 27.79
C ASP A 330 26.04 -6.72 27.94
N ASN A 331 25.62 -7.99 28.01
CA ASN A 331 24.21 -8.40 28.12
C ASN A 331 23.79 -8.76 29.56
N ALA A 332 24.50 -8.25 30.59
CA ALA A 332 24.15 -8.42 31.99
C ALA A 332 22.72 -7.92 32.35
N ALA A 333 22.13 -8.53 33.38
CA ALA A 333 20.67 -8.55 33.63
C ALA A 333 20.00 -7.23 34.13
N ALA A 334 20.65 -6.07 34.04
CA ALA A 334 20.13 -4.82 34.61
C ALA A 334 20.37 -3.55 33.77
N PHE A 335 20.59 -3.69 32.46
CA PHE A 335 20.76 -2.53 31.58
C PHE A 335 19.43 -1.92 31.15
N LYS A 336 19.43 -0.61 30.91
CA LYS A 336 18.25 0.19 30.55
C LYS A 336 18.64 1.16 29.45
N ILE A 337 18.03 1.07 28.27
CA ILE A 337 17.86 2.24 27.42
C ILE A 337 16.54 2.87 27.82
N SER A 338 16.55 4.04 28.48
CA SER A 338 15.29 4.77 28.64
C SER A 338 14.95 5.43 27.31
N GLU A 339 15.87 6.26 26.81
CA GLU A 339 15.74 6.98 25.54
C GLU A 339 17.08 7.01 24.79
N ALA A 340 17.16 6.45 23.58
CA ALA A 340 18.40 6.56 22.79
C ALA A 340 18.58 8.00 22.26
N ILE A 341 17.50 8.63 21.81
CA ILE A 341 17.46 10.05 21.46
C ILE A 341 16.20 10.65 22.08
N SER A 342 16.37 11.71 22.87
CA SER A 342 15.28 12.43 23.54
C SER A 342 15.43 13.92 23.31
N ILE A 343 14.36 14.54 22.80
CA ILE A 343 14.31 15.99 22.56
C ILE A 343 13.04 16.52 23.19
N THR A 344 13.19 17.39 24.18
CA THR A 344 12.11 18.13 24.81
C THR A 344 12.40 19.62 24.71
N SER A 345 11.47 20.38 24.12
CA SER A 345 11.53 21.84 24.09
C SER A 345 10.15 22.45 24.32
N ILE A 346 10.11 23.48 25.17
CA ILE A 346 8.88 24.25 25.44
C ILE A 346 8.68 25.40 24.45
N GLU A 347 9.70 25.78 23.69
CA GLU A 347 9.65 26.85 22.68
C GLU A 347 9.92 26.29 21.27
N ASN A 348 10.32 27.14 20.33
CA ASN A 348 10.66 26.73 18.98
C ASN A 348 11.99 25.96 18.97
N LEU A 349 11.98 24.82 18.29
CA LEU A 349 13.13 23.97 17.98
C LEU A 349 12.74 23.14 16.76
N PHE A 350 13.68 22.85 15.88
CA PHE A 350 13.51 21.79 14.89
C PHE A 350 14.76 20.91 14.84
N ALA A 351 14.57 19.60 14.77
CA ALA A 351 15.67 18.65 14.76
C ALA A 351 15.67 17.79 13.50
N THR A 352 16.85 17.48 12.98
CA THR A 352 17.07 16.46 11.96
C THR A 352 17.68 15.24 12.64
N ILE A 353 16.89 14.18 12.78
CA ILE A 353 17.29 12.90 13.38
C ILE A 353 17.34 11.88 12.25
N SER A 354 18.53 11.53 11.77
CA SER A 354 18.65 10.71 10.56
C SER A 354 19.70 9.61 10.58
N SER A 355 19.38 8.47 9.97
CA SER A 355 20.31 7.35 9.80
C SER A 355 20.95 6.83 11.09
N ASN A 356 20.30 6.99 12.25
CA ASN A 356 20.81 6.45 13.51
C ASN A 356 20.43 4.97 13.66
N TYR A 357 21.26 4.20 14.35
CA TYR A 357 21.10 2.76 14.57
C TYR A 357 20.97 2.46 16.05
N ILE A 358 19.86 1.85 16.47
CA ILE A 358 19.53 1.58 17.86
C ILE A 358 19.25 0.09 18.05
N GLY A 359 19.98 -0.54 18.97
CA GLY A 359 19.80 -1.95 19.36
C GLY A 359 21.05 -2.80 19.14
N GLY A 360 20.94 -4.10 19.39
CA GLY A 360 22.03 -5.07 19.26
C GLY A 360 23.20 -4.88 20.23
N THR A 361 24.27 -5.66 20.00
CA THR A 361 25.52 -5.62 20.78
C THR A 361 26.73 -5.07 20.03
N ALA A 362 26.51 -4.57 18.81
CA ALA A 362 27.54 -3.99 17.95
C ALA A 362 26.99 -2.81 17.13
N PRO A 363 27.85 -2.00 16.48
CA PRO A 363 27.41 -0.95 15.56
C PRO A 363 26.42 -1.44 14.49
N PHE A 364 25.68 -0.50 13.89
CA PHE A 364 24.60 -0.76 12.92
C PHE A 364 23.42 -1.59 13.47
N ALA A 365 23.27 -1.60 14.80
CA ALA A 365 22.38 -2.52 15.50
C ALA A 365 22.64 -4.00 15.16
N GLY A 366 23.91 -4.35 14.94
CA GLY A 366 24.38 -5.70 14.64
C GLY A 366 24.74 -6.49 15.91
N GLY A 367 25.41 -7.63 15.70
CA GLY A 367 25.78 -8.53 16.79
C GLY A 367 24.59 -9.34 17.31
N SER A 368 24.66 -9.77 18.56
CA SER A 368 23.55 -10.48 19.21
C SER A 368 22.41 -9.52 19.56
N PRO A 369 21.18 -10.01 19.79
CA PRO A 369 20.10 -9.17 20.29
C PRO A 369 20.46 -8.52 21.62
N LEU A 370 20.11 -7.24 21.75
CA LEU A 370 20.13 -6.53 23.04
C LEU A 370 19.07 -7.17 23.94
N ASN A 371 19.46 -7.72 25.09
CA ASN A 371 18.55 -8.42 25.99
C ASN A 371 18.15 -7.55 27.19
N GLU A 372 16.97 -6.94 27.14
CA GLU A 372 16.44 -6.13 28.25
C GLU A 372 15.61 -6.97 29.23
N THR A 373 16.06 -7.03 30.49
CA THR A 373 15.40 -7.81 31.56
C THR A 373 14.79 -6.93 32.67
N SER A 374 14.86 -5.60 32.54
CA SER A 374 14.37 -4.67 33.56
C SER A 374 12.84 -4.61 33.63
N SER A 375 12.28 -4.57 34.84
CA SER A 375 10.83 -4.61 35.10
C SER A 375 10.15 -3.23 35.17
N THR A 376 10.87 -2.12 35.05
CA THR A 376 10.40 -0.81 35.60
C THR A 376 10.34 0.39 34.66
N ILE A 377 10.71 0.31 33.38
CA ILE A 377 10.70 1.48 32.46
C ILE A 377 10.36 1.06 31.03
N GLY A 378 9.66 1.92 30.28
CA GLY A 378 9.41 1.74 28.85
C GLY A 378 10.61 2.14 27.99
N THR A 379 10.96 1.36 26.98
CA THR A 379 12.08 1.67 26.08
C THR A 379 11.56 2.55 24.96
N VAL A 380 12.09 3.79 24.84
CA VAL A 380 11.81 4.66 23.70
C VAL A 380 13.05 4.77 22.82
N GLY A 381 12.93 4.41 21.54
CA GLY A 381 14.05 4.59 20.60
C GLY A 381 14.32 6.08 20.38
N ILE A 382 13.34 6.79 19.84
CA ILE A 382 13.42 8.23 19.55
C ILE A 382 12.20 8.92 20.15
N TYR A 383 12.42 9.92 21.00
CA TYR A 383 11.40 10.73 21.64
C TYR A 383 11.55 12.20 21.26
N VAL A 384 10.49 12.83 20.75
CA VAL A 384 10.44 14.25 20.38
C VAL A 384 9.18 14.89 20.94
N ASN A 385 9.34 15.93 21.73
CA ASN A 385 8.25 16.72 22.29
C ASN A 385 8.57 18.22 22.17
N ILE A 386 8.04 18.88 21.15
CA ILE A 386 8.28 20.30 20.89
C ILE A 386 6.94 21.04 20.87
N MET A 387 6.67 21.88 21.86
CA MET A 387 5.32 22.44 22.06
C MET A 387 4.97 23.63 21.14
N ASN A 388 5.93 24.51 20.83
CA ASN A 388 5.68 25.76 20.09
C ASN A 388 6.56 25.87 18.82
N ALA A 389 6.75 24.75 18.11
CA ALA A 389 7.55 24.69 16.90
C ALA A 389 6.98 25.55 15.76
N ILE A 390 7.82 26.38 15.14
CA ILE A 390 7.49 27.14 13.92
C ILE A 390 8.07 26.50 12.65
N SER A 391 8.66 25.32 12.75
CA SER A 391 9.25 24.54 11.66
C SER A 391 9.13 23.05 11.94
N LYS A 392 9.21 22.22 10.89
CA LYS A 392 9.10 20.77 11.04
C LYS A 392 10.40 20.13 11.47
N SER A 393 10.32 19.18 12.40
CA SER A 393 11.42 18.23 12.63
C SER A 393 11.40 17.11 11.58
N THR A 394 12.57 16.60 11.22
CA THR A 394 12.71 15.47 10.28
C THR A 394 13.28 14.27 11.01
N ILE A 395 12.57 13.15 10.98
CA ILE A 395 12.99 11.87 11.58
C ILE A 395 13.05 10.86 10.44
N SER A 396 14.25 10.59 9.91
CA SER A 396 14.36 9.84 8.65
C SER A 396 15.47 8.80 8.57
N GLY A 397 15.16 7.63 8.00
CA GLY A 397 16.15 6.58 7.74
C GLY A 397 16.75 5.95 9.00
N ASN A 398 16.18 6.17 10.18
CA ASN A 398 16.68 5.55 11.42
C ASN A 398 16.30 4.07 11.46
N VAL A 399 17.14 3.26 12.09
CA VAL A 399 17.00 1.81 12.20
C VAL A 399 16.97 1.41 13.67
N ILE A 400 15.87 0.82 14.11
CA ILE A 400 15.64 0.33 15.47
C ILE A 400 15.40 -1.17 15.37
N LYS A 401 16.37 -2.02 15.72
CA LYS A 401 16.32 -3.46 15.41
C LYS A 401 17.16 -4.31 16.37
N ASN A 402 17.06 -5.63 16.25
CA ASN A 402 17.90 -6.60 16.96
C ASN A 402 17.81 -6.46 18.50
N MET A 403 16.59 -6.55 19.02
CA MET A 403 16.30 -6.39 20.45
C MET A 403 15.35 -7.47 20.95
N GLN A 404 15.60 -7.92 22.16
CA GLN A 404 14.77 -8.87 22.88
C GLN A 404 14.48 -8.31 24.28
N ARG A 405 13.20 -8.26 24.66
CA ARG A 405 12.78 -7.82 25.98
C ARG A 405 12.14 -8.97 26.73
N ASN A 406 12.82 -9.44 27.77
CA ASN A 406 12.44 -10.58 28.60
C ASN A 406 12.17 -10.11 30.04
N SER A 407 11.30 -9.10 30.21
CA SER A 407 10.97 -8.57 31.54
C SER A 407 9.74 -9.24 32.15
N THR A 408 9.62 -9.17 33.47
CA THR A 408 8.47 -9.68 34.25
C THR A 408 7.52 -8.58 34.74
N GLY A 409 7.69 -7.33 34.29
CA GLY A 409 6.94 -6.15 34.74
C GLY A 409 6.07 -5.52 33.67
N THR A 410 5.09 -4.71 34.08
CA THR A 410 4.23 -3.95 33.16
C THR A 410 4.99 -2.78 32.54
N GLY A 411 5.19 -2.78 31.22
CA GLY A 411 5.89 -1.71 30.50
C GLY A 411 5.34 -1.45 29.10
N SER A 412 5.95 -0.50 28.39
CA SER A 412 5.66 -0.16 26.99
C SER A 412 6.93 -0.11 26.16
N PHE A 413 6.85 -0.50 24.90
CA PHE A 413 7.90 -0.25 23.92
C PHE A 413 7.40 0.79 22.92
N THR A 414 8.19 1.84 22.69
CA THR A 414 7.89 2.82 21.66
C THR A 414 9.10 3.00 20.73
N GLY A 415 8.96 2.68 19.44
CA GLY A 415 10.05 2.87 18.49
C GLY A 415 10.36 4.36 18.28
N ILE A 416 9.41 5.10 17.73
CA ILE A 416 9.49 6.55 17.51
C ILE A 416 8.26 7.22 18.09
N ALA A 417 8.45 8.21 18.95
CA ALA A 417 7.40 9.02 19.54
C ALA A 417 7.61 10.50 19.23
N VAL A 418 6.64 11.10 18.56
CA VAL A 418 6.48 12.56 18.47
C VAL A 418 5.25 12.91 19.30
N GLN A 419 5.42 13.56 20.45
CA GLN A 419 4.33 13.90 21.38
C GLN A 419 3.75 15.30 21.14
N SER A 420 4.52 16.17 20.50
CA SER A 420 4.09 17.51 20.09
C SER A 420 4.99 18.05 18.99
N GLY A 421 4.45 18.97 18.21
CA GLY A 421 5.14 19.65 17.12
C GLY A 421 5.02 18.92 15.78
N PRO A 422 5.15 19.64 14.66
CA PRO A 422 5.05 19.04 13.35
C PRO A 422 6.33 18.27 13.01
N ALA A 423 6.17 17.08 12.46
CA ALA A 423 7.29 16.23 12.06
C ALA A 423 7.04 15.51 10.73
N ASP A 424 8.12 15.30 9.99
CA ASP A 424 8.18 14.37 8.86
C ASP A 424 8.91 13.09 9.33
N ILE A 425 8.17 11.99 9.48
CA ILE A 425 8.66 10.68 9.93
C ILE A 425 8.76 9.76 8.71
N ILE A 426 9.96 9.63 8.14
CA ILE A 426 10.13 9.10 6.78
C ILE A 426 11.15 7.96 6.72
N ASN A 427 10.82 6.84 6.05
CA ASN A 427 11.75 5.75 5.73
C ASN A 427 12.48 5.14 6.95
N ASN A 428 11.88 5.17 8.14
CA ASN A 428 12.47 4.52 9.32
C ASN A 428 12.15 3.02 9.32
N VAL A 429 13.05 2.22 9.88
CA VAL A 429 12.93 0.76 10.00
C VAL A 429 12.85 0.38 11.47
N ILE A 430 11.78 -0.30 11.86
CA ILE A 430 11.58 -0.87 13.20
C ILE A 430 11.45 -2.38 13.05
N GLY A 431 12.48 -3.10 13.46
CA GLY A 431 12.64 -4.52 13.19
C GLY A 431 13.12 -4.79 11.76
N ASP A 432 14.10 -5.68 11.64
CA ASP A 432 14.77 -6.00 10.38
C ASP A 432 13.83 -6.78 9.44
N PRO A 433 13.62 -6.36 8.18
CA PRO A 433 12.79 -7.10 7.22
C PRO A 433 13.35 -8.48 6.82
N LEU A 434 14.65 -8.71 7.02
CA LEU A 434 15.36 -9.94 6.58
C LEU A 434 15.61 -10.94 7.71
N VAL A 435 15.36 -10.57 8.96
CA VAL A 435 15.64 -11.41 10.13
C VAL A 435 14.34 -11.71 10.86
N ALA A 436 13.95 -12.99 10.93
CA ALA A 436 12.73 -13.40 11.64
C ALA A 436 12.87 -13.19 13.16
N ASN A 437 11.81 -12.70 13.80
CA ASN A 437 11.79 -12.42 15.24
C ASN A 437 12.90 -11.44 15.69
N ASP A 438 13.24 -10.48 14.84
CA ASP A 438 14.29 -9.49 15.12
C ASP A 438 13.96 -8.59 16.33
N LEU A 439 12.67 -8.30 16.53
CA LEU A 439 12.15 -7.71 17.75
C LEU A 439 11.27 -8.73 18.48
N THR A 440 11.68 -9.11 19.70
CA THR A 440 10.95 -10.09 20.51
C THR A 440 10.60 -9.55 21.89
N PHE A 441 9.35 -9.76 22.31
CA PHE A 441 8.83 -9.30 23.59
C PHE A 441 8.23 -10.49 24.37
N GLY A 442 8.68 -10.66 25.61
CA GLY A 442 8.50 -11.88 26.42
C GLY A 442 7.23 -11.95 27.27
N VAL A 443 7.10 -13.11 27.95
CA VAL A 443 5.90 -13.70 28.56
C VAL A 443 5.16 -12.94 29.66
N ASN A 444 5.77 -11.90 30.23
CA ASN A 444 5.23 -11.12 31.36
C ASN A 444 5.52 -9.61 31.21
N GLY A 445 6.01 -9.16 30.06
CA GLY A 445 6.69 -7.87 29.93
C GLY A 445 6.44 -7.19 28.60
N ASP A 446 5.27 -6.56 28.48
CA ASP A 446 4.95 -5.29 27.80
C ASP A 446 3.46 -5.27 27.46
N ILE A 447 2.75 -4.29 28.03
CA ILE A 447 1.31 -4.13 27.87
C ILE A 447 1.00 -3.31 26.61
N LEU A 448 1.95 -2.52 26.12
CA LEU A 448 1.73 -1.62 24.99
C LEU A 448 2.96 -1.57 24.08
N PHE A 449 2.83 -2.09 22.87
CA PHE A 449 3.77 -1.86 21.78
C PHE A 449 3.26 -0.71 20.91
N GLN A 450 4.11 0.29 20.69
CA GLN A 450 3.90 1.39 19.76
C GLN A 450 5.08 1.44 18.78
N GLY A 451 4.85 1.19 17.50
CA GLY A 451 5.92 1.31 16.51
C GLY A 451 6.30 2.77 16.31
N ILE A 452 5.41 3.53 15.67
CA ILE A 452 5.54 4.98 15.48
C ILE A 452 4.28 5.64 16.00
N THR A 453 4.43 6.63 16.89
CA THR A 453 3.33 7.46 17.35
C THR A 453 3.63 8.93 17.09
N SER A 454 2.67 9.62 16.48
CA SER A 454 2.68 11.06 16.29
C SER A 454 1.40 11.62 16.90
N VAL A 455 1.53 12.16 18.11
CA VAL A 455 0.51 12.94 18.80
C VAL A 455 0.88 14.39 18.60
N THR A 456 -0.07 15.18 18.14
CA THR A 456 0.21 16.57 17.81
C THR A 456 -0.75 17.48 18.56
N ALA A 457 -0.21 18.16 19.58
CA ALA A 457 -0.85 19.35 20.13
C ALA A 457 -0.35 20.57 19.34
N GLN A 458 -1.26 21.45 18.90
CA GLN A 458 -0.94 22.78 18.33
C GLN A 458 -0.17 22.78 16.97
N ASN A 459 -0.64 22.05 15.96
CA ASN A 459 0.05 21.96 14.66
C ASN A 459 -0.36 23.00 13.60
N LEU A 460 0.50 23.97 13.33
CA LEU A 460 0.34 24.89 12.19
C LEU A 460 0.74 24.26 10.84
N PHE A 461 1.52 23.18 10.84
CA PHE A 461 2.12 22.57 9.64
C PHE A 461 1.62 21.15 9.39
N ALA A 462 1.72 20.71 8.13
CA ALA A 462 1.35 19.36 7.74
C ALA A 462 2.31 18.30 8.32
N VAL A 463 1.79 17.14 8.71
CA VAL A 463 2.57 16.00 9.22
C VAL A 463 2.64 14.90 8.16
N SER A 464 3.81 14.28 8.00
CA SER A 464 4.01 13.15 7.09
C SER A 464 4.53 11.93 7.84
N ILE A 465 3.85 10.80 7.72
CA ILE A 465 4.34 9.49 8.19
C ILE A 465 4.43 8.60 6.96
N SER A 466 5.61 8.48 6.35
CA SER A 466 5.73 7.83 5.04
C SER A 466 6.93 6.91 4.84
N GLY A 467 6.73 5.82 4.11
CA GLY A 467 7.80 4.89 3.75
C GLY A 467 8.41 4.12 4.92
N ASN A 468 7.82 4.21 6.13
CA ASN A 468 8.34 3.50 7.30
C ASN A 468 8.00 2.01 7.22
N SER A 469 8.84 1.19 7.83
CA SER A 469 8.73 -0.27 7.78
C SER A 469 8.82 -0.88 9.17
N LEU A 470 7.81 -1.64 9.58
CA LEU A 470 7.75 -2.39 10.83
C LEU A 470 7.75 -3.88 10.48
N ASN A 471 8.78 -4.64 10.85
CA ASN A 471 8.95 -6.02 10.39
C ASN A 471 9.41 -6.98 11.49
N ASN A 472 9.00 -8.24 11.35
CA ASN A 472 9.52 -9.37 12.13
C ASN A 472 9.43 -9.13 13.66
N ILE A 473 8.28 -8.64 14.09
CA ILE A 473 7.97 -8.32 15.48
C ILE A 473 7.15 -9.47 16.08
N SER A 474 7.62 -10.03 17.18
CA SER A 474 6.94 -11.12 17.88
C SER A 474 6.73 -10.77 19.34
N MET A 475 5.49 -10.86 19.83
CA MET A 475 5.24 -10.84 21.27
C MET A 475 4.46 -12.07 21.71
N LEU A 476 5.04 -12.73 22.70
CA LEU A 476 4.56 -14.00 23.23
C LEU A 476 4.00 -13.77 24.63
N ASN A 477 2.83 -13.12 24.74
CA ASN A 477 2.19 -12.93 26.04
C ASN A 477 1.56 -14.25 26.52
N THR A 478 1.85 -14.67 27.76
CA THR A 478 1.28 -15.90 28.37
C THR A 478 0.24 -15.66 29.46
N PHE A 479 0.02 -14.41 29.94
CA PHE A 479 -0.94 -14.13 31.03
C PHE A 479 -1.75 -12.82 30.82
N GLY A 480 -3.09 -12.94 30.83
CA GLY A 480 -4.03 -11.81 30.96
C GLY A 480 -4.30 -10.96 29.69
N ASN A 481 -5.45 -10.27 29.67
CA ASN A 481 -6.02 -9.53 28.52
C ASN A 481 -5.50 -8.09 28.37
N ASN A 482 -4.22 -7.83 28.62
CA ASN A 482 -3.75 -6.43 28.69
C ASN A 482 -2.87 -6.00 27.51
N GLY A 483 -2.29 -6.92 26.72
CA GLY A 483 -1.39 -6.56 25.62
C GLY A 483 -2.05 -5.74 24.49
N GLN A 484 -1.46 -4.62 24.10
CA GLN A 484 -1.92 -3.73 23.05
C GLN A 484 -0.82 -3.56 22.00
N PHE A 485 -1.18 -3.66 20.72
CA PHE A 485 -0.29 -3.34 19.61
C PHE A 485 -0.87 -2.18 18.81
N VAL A 486 -0.06 -1.15 18.62
CA VAL A 486 -0.33 -0.07 17.69
C VAL A 486 0.90 0.10 16.80
N GLY A 487 0.81 -0.32 15.54
CA GLY A 487 1.93 -0.20 14.61
C GLY A 487 2.26 1.25 14.34
N LEU A 488 1.30 1.98 13.76
CA LEU A 488 1.37 3.41 13.53
C LEU A 488 0.19 4.10 14.22
N ASN A 489 0.46 5.22 14.87
CA ASN A 489 -0.55 6.07 15.51
C ASN A 489 -0.38 7.52 15.05
N TYR A 490 -1.46 8.11 14.57
CA TYR A 490 -1.56 9.55 14.37
C TYR A 490 -2.75 10.07 15.16
N SER A 491 -2.53 11.08 15.99
CA SER A 491 -3.59 11.74 16.76
C SER A 491 -3.39 13.25 16.81
N ASN A 492 -4.45 14.01 16.51
CA ASN A 492 -4.46 15.46 16.63
C ASN A 492 -5.57 15.90 17.58
N THR A 493 -5.18 16.49 18.71
CA THR A 493 -6.10 16.83 19.81
C THR A 493 -6.52 18.31 19.81
N THR A 494 -6.06 19.13 18.86
CA THR A 494 -6.35 20.57 18.82
C THR A 494 -6.97 21.03 17.50
N THR A 495 -7.53 22.24 17.46
CA THR A 495 -8.23 22.86 16.30
C THR A 495 -7.28 23.31 15.17
N SER A 496 -6.17 22.61 14.98
CA SER A 496 -5.02 23.11 14.24
C SER A 496 -5.15 22.91 12.71
N ASN A 497 -4.57 23.82 11.92
CA ASN A 497 -4.73 23.90 10.45
C ASN A 497 -3.85 22.91 9.66
N GLY A 498 -2.96 22.17 10.32
CA GLY A 498 -2.05 21.22 9.66
C GLY A 498 -2.78 19.97 9.13
N THR A 499 -2.54 19.63 7.86
CA THR A 499 -3.00 18.36 7.25
C THR A 499 -2.10 17.19 7.67
N ALA A 500 -2.55 15.95 7.56
CA ALA A 500 -1.66 14.80 7.74
C ALA A 500 -1.75 13.82 6.56
N THR A 501 -0.60 13.30 6.18
CA THR A 501 -0.48 12.25 5.15
C THR A 501 0.25 11.04 5.75
N ILE A 502 -0.40 9.89 5.72
CA ILE A 502 0.12 8.63 6.22
C ILE A 502 0.17 7.67 5.03
N SER A 503 1.35 7.46 4.45
CA SER A 503 1.44 6.76 3.17
C SER A 503 2.64 5.88 2.93
N ASN A 504 2.48 4.84 2.13
CA ASN A 504 3.58 3.94 1.73
C ASN A 504 4.27 3.23 2.91
N ASN A 505 3.61 3.13 4.08
CA ASN A 505 4.18 2.40 5.21
C ASN A 505 3.90 0.91 5.09
N ILE A 506 4.79 0.09 5.63
CA ILE A 506 4.69 -1.38 5.61
C ILE A 506 4.70 -1.89 7.04
N ILE A 507 3.74 -2.75 7.39
CA ILE A 507 3.76 -3.56 8.61
C ILE A 507 3.62 -5.02 8.20
N GLN A 508 4.62 -5.83 8.49
CA GLN A 508 4.56 -7.24 8.12
C GLN A 508 5.33 -8.19 9.02
N ALA A 509 5.03 -9.48 8.91
CA ALA A 509 5.66 -10.53 9.71
C ALA A 509 5.52 -10.24 11.22
N VAL A 510 4.28 -9.98 11.66
CA VAL A 510 3.97 -9.70 13.06
C VAL A 510 3.26 -10.89 13.69
N SER A 511 3.76 -11.38 14.81
CA SER A 511 3.12 -12.45 15.59
C SER A 511 2.74 -11.95 16.97
N PHE A 512 1.47 -12.10 17.37
CA PHE A 512 1.00 -11.60 18.66
C PHE A 512 0.00 -12.53 19.33
N SER A 513 0.22 -12.84 20.61
CA SER A 513 -0.68 -13.68 21.41
C SER A 513 -1.35 -12.91 22.57
N ASN A 514 -2.54 -13.37 23.00
CA ASN A 514 -3.27 -12.90 24.21
C ASN A 514 -3.38 -11.36 24.33
N TYR A 515 -3.89 -10.73 23.28
CA TYR A 515 -4.01 -9.28 23.18
C TYR A 515 -5.38 -8.74 23.60
N ASN A 516 -5.44 -7.48 24.00
CA ASN A 516 -6.67 -6.71 24.15
C ASN A 516 -7.06 -6.01 22.84
N SER A 517 -6.07 -5.44 22.15
CA SER A 517 -6.27 -4.70 20.90
C SER A 517 -5.04 -4.84 20.01
N PHE A 518 -5.26 -5.05 18.73
CA PHE A 518 -4.22 -5.03 17.71
C PHE A 518 -4.65 -4.11 16.57
N THR A 519 -3.95 -3.00 16.41
CA THR A 519 -4.22 -2.01 15.37
C THR A 519 -2.96 -1.78 14.54
N CYS A 520 -3.02 -2.02 13.23
CA CYS A 520 -1.87 -1.75 12.36
C CYS A 520 -1.67 -0.24 12.22
N LEU A 521 -2.74 0.49 11.90
CA LEU A 521 -2.75 1.94 11.79
C LEU A 521 -3.95 2.54 12.51
N HIS A 522 -3.69 3.41 13.47
CA HIS A 522 -4.68 4.22 14.18
C HIS A 522 -4.59 5.69 13.74
N VAL A 523 -5.73 6.27 13.38
CA VAL A 523 -5.85 7.66 12.95
C VAL A 523 -6.97 8.33 13.72
N SER A 524 -6.62 9.36 14.48
CA SER A 524 -7.55 10.17 15.27
C SER A 524 -7.37 11.65 14.93
N PRO A 525 -7.91 12.11 13.79
CA PRO A 525 -7.91 13.53 13.42
C PRO A 525 -8.72 14.38 14.40
N SER A 526 -8.46 15.69 14.37
CA SER A 526 -9.24 16.68 15.10
C SER A 526 -10.67 16.80 14.55
N GLU A 527 -11.63 16.94 15.45
CA GLU A 527 -13.07 17.04 15.19
C GLU A 527 -13.49 18.31 14.43
N ILE A 528 -12.65 19.35 14.43
CA ILE A 528 -12.96 20.69 13.90
C ILE A 528 -12.19 20.98 12.59
N ALA A 529 -11.27 20.09 12.19
CA ALA A 529 -10.41 20.30 11.02
C ALA A 529 -11.20 20.20 9.69
N ALA A 530 -11.20 21.28 8.90
CA ALA A 530 -11.87 21.33 7.60
C ALA A 530 -11.18 20.48 6.52
N VAL A 531 -9.90 20.15 6.69
CA VAL A 531 -9.09 19.44 5.69
C VAL A 531 -8.91 17.96 6.10
N PRO A 532 -9.12 17.00 5.19
CA PRO A 532 -9.04 15.58 5.52
C PRO A 532 -7.60 15.10 5.77
N VAL A 533 -7.46 14.13 6.68
CA VAL A 533 -6.25 13.31 6.82
C VAL A 533 -6.24 12.25 5.71
N THR A 534 -5.13 12.14 4.99
CA THR A 534 -4.99 11.18 3.88
C THR A 534 -4.20 9.95 4.34
N VAL A 535 -4.79 8.78 4.18
CA VAL A 535 -4.22 7.45 4.47
C VAL A 535 -4.13 6.69 3.16
N SER A 536 -2.94 6.52 2.61
CA SER A 536 -2.81 5.93 1.27
C SER A 536 -1.64 4.98 1.05
N ASN A 537 -1.86 3.96 0.23
CA ASN A 537 -0.79 3.03 -0.20
C ASN A 537 -0.05 2.33 0.95
N ASN A 538 -0.66 2.20 2.14
CA ASN A 538 -0.06 1.44 3.24
C ASN A 538 -0.29 -0.07 3.04
N LYS A 539 0.66 -0.90 3.47
CA LYS A 539 0.62 -2.37 3.33
C LYS A 539 0.70 -3.05 4.68
N PHE A 540 -0.29 -3.88 5.01
CA PHE A 540 -0.28 -4.76 6.19
C PHE A 540 -0.38 -6.22 5.75
N ASP A 541 0.59 -7.07 6.10
CA ASP A 541 0.71 -8.42 5.51
C ASP A 541 1.42 -9.40 6.47
N ASN A 542 1.25 -10.70 6.30
CA ASN A 542 1.87 -11.74 7.12
C ASN A 542 1.72 -11.50 8.65
N ILE A 543 0.48 -11.39 9.12
CA ILE A 543 0.14 -11.12 10.54
C ILE A 543 -0.54 -12.34 11.15
N ILE A 544 -0.02 -12.85 12.26
CA ILE A 544 -0.53 -14.03 12.95
C ILE A 544 -0.94 -13.64 14.37
N LEU A 545 -2.23 -13.74 14.66
CA LEU A 545 -2.83 -13.35 15.94
C LEU A 545 -3.46 -14.56 16.61
N SER A 546 -3.06 -14.83 17.86
CA SER A 546 -3.62 -15.93 18.66
C SER A 546 -4.17 -15.44 20.00
N ASN A 547 -5.47 -15.53 20.20
CA ASN A 547 -6.12 -14.97 21.37
C ASN A 547 -7.38 -15.74 21.75
N VAL A 548 -7.42 -16.22 22.99
CA VAL A 548 -8.55 -17.00 23.50
C VAL A 548 -9.51 -16.16 24.34
N ASN A 549 -9.17 -14.90 24.64
CA ASN A 549 -9.83 -14.13 25.70
C ASN A 549 -10.41 -12.76 25.27
N GLY A 550 -10.41 -12.41 23.97
CA GLY A 550 -11.32 -11.40 23.42
C GLY A 550 -10.77 -10.05 22.94
N GLY A 551 -9.65 -10.02 22.20
CA GLY A 551 -9.10 -8.80 21.60
C GLY A 551 -9.45 -8.57 20.12
N SER A 552 -9.61 -7.31 19.70
CA SER A 552 -10.00 -6.96 18.33
C SER A 552 -8.80 -6.59 17.45
N PHE A 553 -8.77 -7.12 16.23
CA PHE A 553 -7.89 -6.73 15.12
C PHE A 553 -8.53 -5.61 14.31
N LYS A 554 -7.72 -4.60 14.00
CA LYS A 554 -8.04 -3.52 13.07
C LYS A 554 -6.84 -3.33 12.14
N GLY A 555 -7.05 -3.44 10.84
CA GLY A 555 -6.04 -3.02 9.86
C GLY A 555 -5.88 -1.50 9.91
N ILE A 556 -6.93 -0.77 9.55
CA ILE A 556 -7.02 0.69 9.68
C ILE A 556 -8.14 1.03 10.66
N ASN A 557 -7.82 1.82 11.69
CA ASN A 557 -8.78 2.37 12.65
C ASN A 557 -8.86 3.90 12.49
N CYS A 558 -10.05 4.43 12.24
CA CYS A 558 -10.32 5.87 12.26
C CYS A 558 -11.49 6.20 13.20
N ASP A 559 -11.21 6.88 14.31
CA ASP A 559 -12.23 7.11 15.34
C ASP A 559 -13.06 8.39 15.09
N HIS A 560 -12.48 9.45 14.52
CA HIS A 560 -13.16 10.76 14.35
C HIS A 560 -12.67 11.54 13.11
N GLY A 561 -13.26 12.71 12.83
CA GLY A 561 -12.76 13.68 11.84
C GLY A 561 -12.95 13.34 10.35
N ASN A 562 -12.37 14.18 9.48
CA ASN A 562 -12.39 14.02 8.03
C ASN A 562 -11.23 13.13 7.56
N VAL A 563 -11.50 12.05 6.81
CA VAL A 563 -10.47 11.12 6.34
C VAL A 563 -10.66 10.70 4.88
N ILE A 564 -9.55 10.53 4.17
CA ILE A 564 -9.48 9.87 2.87
C ILE A 564 -8.60 8.63 3.04
N ILE A 565 -9.18 7.46 2.87
CA ILE A 565 -8.51 6.16 2.91
C ILE A 565 -8.50 5.65 1.47
N SER A 566 -7.31 5.50 0.88
CA SER A 566 -7.23 5.08 -0.52
C SER A 566 -5.99 4.30 -0.93
N GLY A 567 -6.17 3.23 -1.70
CA GLY A 567 -5.06 2.45 -2.26
C GLY A 567 -4.30 1.61 -1.24
N ASN A 568 -4.82 1.45 -0.02
CA ASN A 568 -4.19 0.64 1.02
C ASN A 568 -4.44 -0.85 0.76
N ARG A 569 -3.56 -1.69 1.29
CA ARG A 569 -3.63 -3.15 1.18
C ARG A 569 -3.53 -3.81 2.54
N ILE A 570 -4.56 -4.58 2.89
CA ILE A 570 -4.67 -5.37 4.12
C ILE A 570 -4.73 -6.84 3.73
N GLY A 571 -3.61 -7.54 3.90
CA GLY A 571 -3.34 -8.88 3.42
C GLY A 571 -2.60 -8.93 2.07
N SER A 572 -2.13 -10.12 1.69
CA SER A 572 -1.29 -10.32 0.49
C SER A 572 -2.12 -10.56 -0.78
N PHE A 573 -1.57 -10.24 -1.95
CA PHE A 573 -2.11 -10.76 -3.23
C PHE A 573 -1.71 -12.22 -3.48
N LEU A 574 -0.53 -12.61 -3.02
CA LEU A 574 0.14 -13.86 -3.43
C LEU A 574 -0.02 -14.98 -2.40
N ASN A 575 -0.11 -14.62 -1.12
CA ASN A 575 -0.11 -15.58 -0.02
C ASN A 575 -1.53 -15.70 0.56
N PRO A 576 -2.22 -16.84 0.36
CA PRO A 576 -3.45 -17.16 1.07
C PRO A 576 -3.22 -17.13 2.60
N ASN A 577 -4.23 -16.73 3.36
CA ASN A 577 -4.18 -16.64 4.82
C ASN A 577 -3.01 -15.79 5.36
N SER A 578 -2.56 -14.82 4.57
CA SER A 578 -1.55 -13.83 4.95
C SER A 578 -1.83 -13.13 6.27
N ILE A 579 -3.09 -13.04 6.67
CA ILE A 579 -3.47 -12.59 8.00
C ILE A 579 -4.35 -13.68 8.61
N THR A 580 -3.91 -14.22 9.75
CA THR A 580 -4.63 -15.27 10.49
C THR A 580 -4.97 -14.76 11.88
N ILE A 581 -6.23 -14.87 12.27
CA ILE A 581 -6.77 -14.29 13.51
C ILE A 581 -7.55 -15.34 14.27
N ALA A 582 -7.03 -15.81 15.39
CA ALA A 582 -7.80 -16.55 16.37
C ALA A 582 -8.25 -15.58 17.47
N SER A 583 -9.47 -15.03 17.39
CA SER A 583 -10.04 -14.20 18.46
C SER A 583 -11.56 -14.32 18.53
N PRO A 584 -12.18 -14.39 19.72
CA PRO A 584 -13.60 -14.64 19.86
C PRO A 584 -14.49 -13.38 19.75
N VAL A 585 -13.97 -12.25 19.25
CA VAL A 585 -14.71 -10.98 19.14
C VAL A 585 -14.71 -10.45 17.70
N THR A 586 -15.42 -9.35 17.44
CA THR A 586 -15.46 -8.70 16.13
C THR A 586 -14.09 -8.14 15.71
N GLN A 587 -13.73 -8.37 14.45
CA GLN A 587 -12.49 -7.96 13.81
C GLN A 587 -12.80 -7.10 12.57
N TYR A 588 -11.85 -6.27 12.15
CA TYR A 588 -12.04 -5.31 11.07
C TYR A 588 -10.83 -5.20 10.14
N GLY A 589 -11.06 -5.14 8.83
CA GLY A 589 -10.07 -4.67 7.87
C GLY A 589 -9.90 -3.16 8.03
N ILE A 590 -10.89 -2.40 7.58
CA ILE A 590 -11.02 -0.95 7.79
C ILE A 590 -12.19 -0.70 8.73
N TYR A 591 -11.96 0.06 9.80
CA TYR A 591 -12.95 0.43 10.79
C TYR A 591 -12.99 1.95 10.93
N THR A 592 -14.14 2.56 10.64
CA THR A 592 -14.38 3.98 10.89
C THR A 592 -15.57 4.18 11.82
N ASN A 593 -15.42 4.96 12.89
CA ASN A 593 -16.46 5.10 13.93
C ASN A 593 -16.74 6.55 14.34
N PHE A 594 -17.29 7.33 13.43
CA PHE A 594 -17.52 8.76 13.67
C PHE A 594 -18.70 8.97 14.63
N SER A 595 -18.39 9.51 15.81
CA SER A 595 -19.38 9.87 16.84
C SER A 595 -20.01 11.26 16.64
N ILE A 596 -19.45 12.07 15.73
CA ILE A 596 -19.90 13.41 15.31
C ILE A 596 -19.59 13.63 13.81
N SER A 597 -19.79 14.83 13.26
CA SER A 597 -19.60 15.13 11.83
C SER A 597 -18.16 14.97 11.33
N GLY A 598 -17.96 14.12 10.33
CA GLY A 598 -16.74 13.97 9.53
C GLY A 598 -17.03 13.27 8.21
N ASN A 599 -16.38 13.67 7.12
CA ASN A 599 -16.46 13.06 5.79
C ASN A 599 -15.48 11.90 5.69
N CYS A 600 -15.92 10.79 5.08
CA CYS A 600 -15.07 9.63 4.86
C CYS A 600 -15.17 9.17 3.41
N LEU A 601 -14.02 9.05 2.75
CA LEU A 601 -13.88 8.40 1.47
C LEU A 601 -12.97 7.18 1.66
N ILE A 602 -13.49 5.99 1.39
CA ILE A 602 -12.75 4.72 1.37
C ILE A 602 -12.73 4.24 -0.07
N SER A 603 -11.56 4.25 -0.72
CA SER A 603 -11.52 4.01 -2.16
C SER A 603 -10.30 3.30 -2.69
N ASN A 604 -10.51 2.36 -3.61
CA ASN A 604 -9.43 1.58 -4.22
C ASN A 604 -8.56 0.80 -3.22
N ASP A 605 -9.09 0.53 -2.02
CA ASP A 605 -8.41 -0.29 -1.02
C ASP A 605 -8.62 -1.79 -1.33
N THR A 606 -7.64 -2.62 -0.95
CA THR A 606 -7.73 -4.08 -1.05
C THR A 606 -7.70 -4.72 0.33
N ILE A 607 -8.68 -5.56 0.63
CA ILE A 607 -8.72 -6.40 1.84
C ILE A 607 -8.81 -7.86 1.40
N SER A 608 -7.79 -8.67 1.67
CA SER A 608 -7.72 -9.99 1.05
C SER A 608 -6.91 -11.05 1.76
N ASN A 609 -7.26 -12.32 1.57
CA ASN A 609 -6.51 -13.48 2.07
C ASN A 609 -6.39 -13.46 3.61
N LEU A 610 -7.54 -13.32 4.28
CA LEU A 610 -7.70 -13.30 5.73
C LEU A 610 -8.41 -14.59 6.21
N SER A 611 -7.98 -15.13 7.35
CA SER A 611 -8.64 -16.27 7.99
C SER A 611 -8.89 -16.04 9.47
N LEU A 612 -10.15 -16.17 9.88
CA LEU A 612 -10.54 -16.18 11.27
C LEU A 612 -10.69 -17.63 11.72
N THR A 613 -9.78 -18.07 12.58
CA THR A 613 -9.63 -19.48 12.98
C THR A 613 -10.27 -19.81 14.31
N ASN A 614 -10.74 -18.81 15.06
CA ASN A 614 -11.51 -19.02 16.29
C ASN A 614 -12.96 -19.39 15.95
N SER A 615 -13.48 -20.40 16.62
CA SER A 615 -14.82 -20.92 16.38
C SER A 615 -15.83 -20.50 17.46
N SER A 616 -15.80 -19.26 17.94
CA SER A 616 -16.81 -18.77 18.87
C SER A 616 -18.01 -18.13 18.17
N SER A 617 -19.13 -18.00 18.89
CA SER A 617 -20.29 -17.21 18.46
C SER A 617 -20.05 -15.69 18.44
N GLY A 618 -18.95 -15.20 19.03
CA GLY A 618 -18.56 -13.78 18.96
C GLY A 618 -17.64 -13.44 17.79
N THR A 619 -17.12 -14.45 17.07
CA THR A 619 -16.15 -14.26 15.98
C THR A 619 -16.84 -13.72 14.73
N LYS A 620 -16.60 -12.43 14.45
CA LYS A 620 -17.18 -11.70 13.32
C LYS A 620 -16.09 -10.96 12.55
N PHE A 621 -16.23 -10.85 11.23
CA PHE A 621 -15.32 -10.05 10.41
C PHE A 621 -16.08 -9.06 9.53
N TYR A 622 -15.64 -7.80 9.55
CA TYR A 622 -16.03 -6.79 8.56
C TYR A 622 -14.80 -6.40 7.75
N ALA A 623 -14.81 -6.58 6.43
CA ALA A 623 -13.69 -6.11 5.62
C ALA A 623 -13.62 -4.59 5.62
N ILE A 624 -14.77 -3.94 5.44
CA ILE A 624 -14.96 -2.51 5.68
C ILE A 624 -16.17 -2.36 6.60
N TYR A 625 -15.97 -1.71 7.74
CA TYR A 625 -17.04 -1.27 8.62
C TYR A 625 -16.99 0.23 8.77
N SER A 626 -18.11 0.87 8.48
CA SER A 626 -18.26 2.29 8.72
C SER A 626 -19.51 2.58 9.55
N ASN A 627 -19.27 3.16 10.73
CA ASN A 627 -20.28 3.76 11.57
C ASN A 627 -20.21 5.29 11.45
N SER A 628 -21.32 5.90 11.06
CA SER A 628 -21.42 7.34 10.86
C SER A 628 -22.61 7.93 11.62
N ASN A 629 -22.43 8.17 12.92
CA ASN A 629 -23.39 8.92 13.73
C ASN A 629 -23.02 10.41 13.66
N GLY A 630 -23.46 11.10 12.59
CA GLY A 630 -23.26 12.55 12.42
C GLY A 630 -22.54 13.01 11.15
N SER A 631 -22.02 12.08 10.32
CA SER A 631 -21.25 12.37 9.10
C SER A 631 -22.01 13.17 8.02
N THR A 632 -21.25 13.99 7.27
CA THR A 632 -21.76 14.79 6.15
C THR A 632 -21.72 14.10 4.78
N ILE A 633 -20.79 13.17 4.50
CA ILE A 633 -20.76 12.32 3.28
C ILE A 633 -19.89 11.07 3.59
N ASN A 634 -20.37 9.86 3.24
CA ASN A 634 -19.58 8.63 3.31
C ASN A 634 -19.63 7.86 1.98
N GLN A 635 -18.44 7.56 1.44
CA GLN A 635 -18.27 6.94 0.13
C GLN A 635 -17.34 5.74 0.23
N VAL A 636 -17.80 4.59 -0.27
CA VAL A 636 -17.01 3.35 -0.37
C VAL A 636 -16.95 2.94 -1.83
N ILE A 637 -15.85 3.25 -2.52
CA ILE A 637 -15.78 3.22 -3.99
C ILE A 637 -14.58 2.42 -4.51
N GLY A 638 -14.79 1.48 -5.44
CA GLY A 638 -13.67 0.85 -6.15
C GLY A 638 -12.84 -0.14 -5.32
N ASN A 639 -13.32 -0.56 -4.15
CA ASN A 639 -12.57 -1.45 -3.26
C ASN A 639 -12.62 -2.91 -3.72
N ARG A 640 -11.57 -3.68 -3.42
CA ARG A 640 -11.46 -5.10 -3.76
C ARG A 640 -11.40 -5.92 -2.47
N ILE A 641 -12.41 -6.75 -2.22
CA ILE A 641 -12.53 -7.59 -1.03
C ILE A 641 -12.58 -9.04 -1.47
N TYR A 642 -11.58 -9.85 -1.10
CA TYR A 642 -11.59 -11.25 -1.53
C TYR A 642 -10.87 -12.28 -0.64
N ASN A 643 -11.28 -13.54 -0.72
CA ASN A 643 -10.68 -14.66 0.02
C ASN A 643 -10.63 -14.42 1.53
N ILE A 644 -11.80 -14.24 2.15
CA ILE A 644 -11.93 -14.06 3.59
C ILE A 644 -12.72 -15.24 4.15
N SER A 645 -12.14 -15.92 5.14
CA SER A 645 -12.76 -17.09 5.77
C SER A 645 -12.98 -16.89 7.27
N SER A 646 -14.05 -17.50 7.81
CA SER A 646 -14.37 -17.47 9.25
C SER A 646 -14.92 -18.81 9.71
N ALA A 647 -14.29 -19.40 10.73
CA ALA A 647 -14.69 -20.66 11.36
C ALA A 647 -15.84 -20.50 12.38
N SER A 648 -16.83 -19.65 12.11
CA SER A 648 -17.84 -19.20 13.09
C SER A 648 -18.77 -20.32 13.61
N GLU A 649 -19.07 -20.30 14.92
CA GLU A 649 -20.12 -21.11 15.57
C GLU A 649 -21.33 -20.26 15.99
N MET A 650 -21.61 -19.17 15.29
CA MET A 650 -22.78 -18.33 15.61
C MET A 650 -24.10 -19.11 15.53
N SER A 651 -24.91 -18.97 16.58
CA SER A 651 -26.26 -19.51 16.71
C SER A 651 -27.24 -18.38 17.06
N GLY A 652 -28.11 -17.97 16.14
CA GLY A 652 -29.14 -16.94 16.40
C GLY A 652 -29.61 -16.16 15.15
N LEU A 653 -30.62 -15.29 15.32
CA LEU A 653 -31.29 -14.58 14.21
C LEU A 653 -30.62 -13.27 13.76
N VAL A 654 -29.72 -12.69 14.55
CA VAL A 654 -29.33 -11.26 14.40
C VAL A 654 -27.92 -11.00 13.90
N ASP A 655 -27.02 -11.98 13.89
CA ASP A 655 -25.58 -11.74 13.75
C ASP A 655 -24.94 -12.34 12.48
N ASP A 656 -23.98 -11.61 11.91
CA ASP A 656 -23.28 -11.93 10.65
C ASP A 656 -21.83 -12.40 10.91
N ALA A 657 -21.43 -13.52 10.30
CA ALA A 657 -20.08 -14.10 10.44
C ALA A 657 -19.04 -13.31 9.64
N ILE A 658 -19.40 -12.98 8.41
CA ILE A 658 -18.56 -12.21 7.51
C ILE A 658 -19.43 -11.22 6.78
N THR A 659 -19.01 -9.96 6.81
CA THR A 659 -19.57 -8.89 6.00
C THR A 659 -18.46 -8.25 5.17
N GLY A 660 -18.63 -8.17 3.86
CA GLY A 660 -17.71 -7.42 3.00
C GLY A 660 -17.71 -5.94 3.37
N ILE A 661 -18.83 -5.26 3.14
CA ILE A 661 -19.03 -3.85 3.48
C ILE A 661 -20.22 -3.74 4.43
N GLY A 662 -19.97 -3.36 5.68
CA GLY A 662 -20.98 -3.13 6.71
C GLY A 662 -21.13 -1.65 7.00
N TYR A 663 -22.36 -1.15 6.97
CA TYR A 663 -22.66 0.24 7.24
C TYR A 663 -23.70 0.40 8.34
N PHE A 664 -23.38 1.22 9.32
CA PHE A 664 -24.31 1.67 10.35
C PHE A 664 -24.41 3.19 10.29
N CYS A 665 -25.56 3.73 9.91
CA CYS A 665 -25.74 5.19 9.90
C CYS A 665 -27.03 5.68 10.49
N ASN A 666 -26.94 6.79 11.19
CA ASN A 666 -28.09 7.61 11.60
C ASN A 666 -27.96 9.05 11.11
N ALA A 667 -26.93 9.37 10.33
CA ALA A 667 -26.70 10.70 9.78
C ALA A 667 -27.82 11.15 8.83
N THR A 668 -28.03 12.45 8.65
CA THR A 668 -29.02 13.04 7.72
C THR A 668 -28.53 13.18 6.28
N ASN A 669 -27.24 12.95 6.02
CA ASN A 669 -26.66 13.05 4.68
C ASN A 669 -26.52 11.67 4.00
N GLY A 670 -26.09 11.66 2.73
CA GLY A 670 -26.15 10.47 1.86
C GLY A 670 -24.97 9.50 1.99
N LEU A 671 -25.19 8.25 1.54
CA LEU A 671 -24.23 7.15 1.45
C LEU A 671 -24.06 6.75 -0.01
N SER A 672 -22.83 6.48 -0.45
CA SER A 672 -22.56 5.85 -1.76
C SER A 672 -21.65 4.63 -1.59
N VAL A 673 -22.10 3.48 -2.08
CA VAL A 673 -21.30 2.24 -2.16
C VAL A 673 -21.25 1.82 -3.62
N SER A 674 -20.13 2.06 -4.31
CA SER A 674 -20.08 1.84 -5.75
C SER A 674 -18.80 1.23 -6.28
N ASN A 675 -18.91 0.52 -7.41
CA ASN A 675 -17.77 -0.05 -8.14
C ASN A 675 -16.88 -0.99 -7.29
N ASN A 676 -17.40 -1.55 -6.20
CA ASN A 676 -16.65 -2.48 -5.37
C ASN A 676 -16.74 -3.89 -5.95
N THR A 677 -15.64 -4.65 -5.85
CA THR A 677 -15.60 -6.08 -6.16
C THR A 677 -15.51 -6.87 -4.87
N ILE A 678 -16.50 -7.70 -4.58
CA ILE A 678 -16.57 -8.53 -3.37
C ILE A 678 -16.72 -10.00 -3.78
N THR A 679 -15.72 -10.82 -3.43
CA THR A 679 -15.71 -12.23 -3.81
C THR A 679 -15.08 -13.14 -2.78
N GLY A 680 -15.33 -14.45 -2.83
CA GLY A 680 -14.62 -15.42 -1.99
C GLY A 680 -14.79 -15.20 -0.49
N LEU A 681 -15.98 -14.76 -0.05
CA LEU A 681 -16.33 -14.72 1.38
C LEU A 681 -16.88 -16.07 1.80
N ASN A 682 -16.28 -16.69 2.81
CA ASN A 682 -16.59 -18.05 3.22
C ASN A 682 -16.77 -18.21 4.72
N ALA A 683 -18.00 -18.51 5.18
CA ALA A 683 -18.22 -18.96 6.55
C ALA A 683 -18.22 -20.48 6.61
N THR A 684 -17.37 -21.04 7.47
CA THR A 684 -17.31 -22.48 7.76
C THR A 684 -17.69 -22.72 9.21
N THR A 685 -18.35 -23.85 9.49
CA THR A 685 -18.64 -24.26 10.87
C THR A 685 -18.44 -25.76 11.03
N ASN A 686 -18.07 -26.17 12.24
CA ASN A 686 -18.03 -27.58 12.67
C ASN A 686 -19.20 -27.91 13.62
N SER A 687 -20.04 -26.93 13.94
CA SER A 687 -21.19 -27.10 14.83
C SER A 687 -22.43 -27.50 14.04
N SER A 688 -23.17 -28.49 14.56
CA SER A 688 -24.45 -28.90 14.01
C SER A 688 -25.59 -27.92 14.31
N THR A 689 -25.37 -26.88 15.13
CA THR A 689 -26.39 -25.87 15.52
C THR A 689 -26.08 -24.45 15.06
N ALA A 690 -24.93 -24.23 14.42
CA ALA A 690 -24.53 -22.90 13.98
C ALA A 690 -25.17 -22.52 12.63
N ASN A 691 -25.62 -21.28 12.54
CA ASN A 691 -26.33 -20.70 11.40
C ASN A 691 -25.68 -19.38 10.94
N PRO A 692 -24.38 -19.37 10.59
CA PRO A 692 -23.67 -18.14 10.25
C PRO A 692 -24.29 -17.45 9.04
N LYS A 693 -24.14 -16.13 8.95
CA LYS A 693 -24.51 -15.34 7.76
C LYS A 693 -23.28 -14.78 7.06
N VAL A 694 -23.31 -14.81 5.72
CA VAL A 694 -22.29 -14.22 4.85
C VAL A 694 -22.95 -13.14 4.02
N LEU A 695 -22.56 -11.88 4.24
CA LEU A 695 -23.11 -10.72 3.56
C LEU A 695 -22.03 -10.06 2.71
N ALA A 696 -22.31 -9.74 1.45
CA ALA A 696 -21.38 -8.89 0.70
C ALA A 696 -21.53 -7.42 1.11
N ILE A 697 -22.74 -6.86 1.04
CA ILE A 697 -23.03 -5.50 1.48
C ILE A 697 -24.20 -5.52 2.47
N SER A 698 -24.04 -4.90 3.64
CA SER A 698 -25.07 -4.79 4.68
C SER A 698 -25.23 -3.34 5.13
N ILE A 699 -26.44 -2.80 5.00
CA ILE A 699 -26.75 -1.40 5.33
C ILE A 699 -27.85 -1.36 6.39
N TYR A 700 -27.52 -0.75 7.53
CA TYR A 700 -28.40 -0.55 8.67
C TYR A 700 -28.60 0.95 8.95
N ARG A 701 -29.87 1.41 9.09
CA ARG A 701 -30.16 2.84 9.37
C ARG A 701 -31.49 3.09 10.07
N THR A 702 -31.52 3.52 11.34
CA THR A 702 -32.79 3.73 12.05
C THR A 702 -33.37 5.14 11.99
N ASN A 703 -32.56 6.21 11.87
CA ASN A 703 -33.09 7.59 12.06
C ASN A 703 -32.61 8.64 11.02
N GLY A 704 -31.96 8.26 9.93
CA GLY A 704 -31.35 9.23 9.00
C GLY A 704 -32.15 9.46 7.70
N SER A 705 -32.08 10.68 7.13
CA SER A 705 -32.89 11.07 5.97
C SER A 705 -32.19 11.16 4.61
N GLY A 706 -30.85 11.17 4.57
CA GLY A 706 -30.09 11.38 3.32
C GLY A 706 -30.21 10.24 2.30
N PRO A 707 -29.84 10.45 1.03
CA PRO A 707 -29.98 9.43 -0.01
C PRO A 707 -28.96 8.29 0.13
N ILE A 708 -29.34 7.06 -0.19
CA ILE A 708 -28.42 5.91 -0.27
C ILE A 708 -28.28 5.51 -1.74
N SER A 709 -27.06 5.38 -2.23
CA SER A 709 -26.76 4.83 -3.55
C SER A 709 -25.89 3.59 -3.42
N VAL A 710 -26.30 2.49 -4.04
CA VAL A 710 -25.50 1.26 -4.15
C VAL A 710 -25.44 0.87 -5.63
N SER A 711 -24.30 1.07 -6.28
CA SER A 711 -24.24 0.92 -7.74
C SER A 711 -22.95 0.38 -8.31
N GLY A 712 -22.99 -0.34 -9.43
CA GLY A 712 -21.78 -0.83 -10.09
C GLY A 712 -21.00 -1.87 -9.28
N ASN A 713 -21.57 -2.47 -8.22
CA ASN A 713 -20.84 -3.45 -7.42
C ASN A 713 -20.90 -4.83 -8.10
N ASN A 714 -19.75 -5.52 -8.13
CA ASN A 714 -19.61 -6.89 -8.60
C ASN A 714 -19.47 -7.83 -7.39
N ILE A 715 -20.46 -8.69 -7.19
CA ILE A 715 -20.56 -9.57 -6.03
C ILE A 715 -20.69 -11.01 -6.52
N HIS A 716 -19.73 -11.88 -6.17
CA HIS A 716 -19.81 -13.28 -6.55
C HIS A 716 -19.07 -14.24 -5.61
N SER A 717 -19.21 -15.55 -5.84
CA SER A 717 -18.44 -16.59 -5.13
C SER A 717 -18.50 -16.51 -3.59
N LEU A 718 -19.69 -16.26 -3.03
CA LEU A 718 -19.94 -16.33 -1.60
C LEU A 718 -20.33 -17.77 -1.20
N THR A 719 -19.81 -18.28 -0.10
CA THR A 719 -20.07 -19.65 0.37
C THR A 719 -20.33 -19.72 1.87
N ASN A 720 -21.15 -20.69 2.27
CA ASN A 720 -21.51 -20.93 3.65
C ASN A 720 -21.72 -22.43 3.89
N THR A 721 -20.88 -23.03 4.73
CA THR A 721 -20.93 -24.47 5.03
C THR A 721 -21.65 -24.77 6.35
N GLY A 722 -22.49 -23.84 6.83
CA GLY A 722 -23.35 -24.00 8.01
C GLY A 722 -24.20 -25.29 8.01
N ALA A 723 -24.53 -25.82 9.19
CA ALA A 723 -25.38 -26.99 9.34
C ALA A 723 -26.88 -26.61 9.45
N ASP A 724 -27.75 -27.51 9.00
CA ASP A 724 -29.19 -27.29 8.89
C ASP A 724 -29.91 -27.48 10.23
N THR A 725 -30.26 -26.38 10.90
CA THR A 725 -31.16 -26.38 12.07
C THR A 725 -32.40 -25.53 11.84
N GLU A 726 -33.21 -25.34 12.90
CA GLU A 726 -34.46 -24.56 12.89
C GLU A 726 -34.29 -23.14 12.29
N THR A 727 -33.08 -22.55 12.35
CA THR A 727 -32.70 -21.36 11.58
C THR A 727 -31.56 -21.69 10.63
N LEU A 728 -31.76 -21.46 9.32
CA LEU A 728 -30.79 -21.85 8.29
C LEU A 728 -29.62 -20.86 8.16
N PRO A 729 -28.40 -21.33 7.85
CA PRO A 729 -27.30 -20.47 7.39
C PRO A 729 -27.74 -19.64 6.17
N THR A 730 -27.19 -18.43 6.02
CA THR A 730 -27.65 -17.47 5.00
C THR A 730 -26.50 -16.82 4.24
N ILE A 731 -26.72 -16.57 2.95
CA ILE A 731 -25.87 -15.76 2.08
C ILE A 731 -26.72 -14.63 1.50
N VAL A 732 -26.20 -13.39 1.55
CA VAL A 732 -26.87 -12.24 0.94
C VAL A 732 -25.89 -11.41 0.12
N GLY A 733 -26.28 -11.04 -1.10
CA GLY A 733 -25.55 -10.06 -1.91
C GLY A 733 -25.63 -8.67 -1.28
N ILE A 734 -26.80 -8.05 -1.34
CA ILE A 734 -27.06 -6.73 -0.75
C ILE A 734 -28.21 -6.84 0.25
N ARG A 735 -27.94 -6.47 1.51
CA ARG A 735 -28.93 -6.45 2.58
C ARG A 735 -29.21 -5.04 3.06
N PHE A 736 -30.49 -4.69 3.17
CA PHE A 736 -30.95 -3.52 3.91
C PHE A 736 -31.70 -3.98 5.15
N ILE A 737 -31.45 -3.36 6.31
CA ILE A 737 -32.31 -3.58 7.47
C ILE A 737 -32.65 -2.30 8.20
N ASN A 738 -33.93 -2.21 8.58
CA ASN A 738 -34.50 -1.10 9.33
C ASN A 738 -34.27 0.27 8.69
N VAL A 739 -34.02 0.37 7.38
CA VAL A 739 -33.70 1.65 6.71
C VAL A 739 -34.91 2.56 6.68
N GLN A 740 -34.94 3.55 7.58
CA GLN A 740 -36.04 4.50 7.73
C GLN A 740 -35.74 5.88 7.13
N GLN A 741 -36.81 6.60 6.74
CA GLN A 741 -36.84 7.99 6.27
C GLN A 741 -35.87 8.37 5.13
N SER A 742 -35.41 7.41 4.33
CA SER A 742 -34.38 7.61 3.31
C SER A 742 -34.88 7.29 1.89
N SER A 743 -34.34 7.99 0.89
CA SER A 743 -34.42 7.55 -0.50
C SER A 743 -33.23 6.65 -0.82
N SER A 744 -33.46 5.42 -1.30
CA SER A 744 -32.37 4.53 -1.72
C SER A 744 -32.48 4.16 -3.19
N THR A 745 -31.35 4.20 -3.91
CA THR A 745 -31.22 3.75 -5.29
C THR A 745 -30.18 2.64 -5.34
N VAL A 746 -30.57 1.47 -5.84
CA VAL A 746 -29.70 0.33 -6.07
C VAL A 746 -29.70 0.05 -7.56
N SER A 747 -28.57 0.23 -8.23
CA SER A 747 -28.55 0.18 -9.69
C SER A 747 -27.28 -0.34 -10.32
N ASN A 748 -27.39 -0.99 -11.49
CA ASN A 748 -26.22 -1.53 -12.20
C ASN A 748 -25.35 -2.42 -11.30
N ASN A 749 -25.90 -3.19 -10.37
CA ASN A 749 -25.09 -4.17 -9.62
C ASN A 749 -25.17 -5.53 -10.32
N MET A 750 -24.05 -6.26 -10.33
CA MET A 750 -23.97 -7.65 -10.78
C MET A 750 -23.78 -8.55 -9.57
N ILE A 751 -24.74 -9.44 -9.30
CA ILE A 751 -24.78 -10.30 -8.11
C ILE A 751 -24.96 -11.77 -8.54
N ALA A 752 -23.89 -12.56 -8.50
CA ALA A 752 -23.87 -13.96 -8.90
C ALA A 752 -23.58 -14.89 -7.71
N ILE A 753 -24.59 -15.58 -7.17
CA ILE A 753 -24.47 -16.33 -5.90
C ILE A 753 -25.02 -17.76 -6.05
N SER A 754 -24.26 -18.77 -5.63
CA SER A 754 -24.67 -20.19 -5.78
C SER A 754 -24.42 -21.10 -4.59
N ASN A 755 -23.82 -20.59 -3.51
CA ASN A 755 -23.20 -21.39 -2.44
C ASN A 755 -22.13 -22.39 -2.96
N GLY A 756 -21.53 -22.10 -4.11
CA GLY A 756 -20.46 -22.92 -4.68
C GLY A 756 -20.93 -24.34 -5.00
N THR A 757 -20.15 -25.34 -4.57
CA THR A 757 -20.45 -26.77 -4.78
C THR A 757 -21.22 -27.40 -3.62
N TYR A 758 -21.57 -26.63 -2.59
CA TYR A 758 -22.18 -27.16 -1.36
C TYR A 758 -23.70 -27.27 -1.49
N THR A 759 -24.27 -28.41 -1.07
CA THR A 759 -25.71 -28.72 -1.19
C THR A 759 -26.47 -28.64 0.14
N ASN A 760 -25.85 -28.14 1.20
CA ASN A 760 -26.48 -27.90 2.51
C ASN A 760 -27.61 -26.86 2.41
N GLY A 761 -28.50 -26.83 3.40
CA GLY A 761 -29.66 -25.94 3.46
C GLY A 761 -29.27 -24.50 3.78
N VAL A 762 -28.76 -23.79 2.78
CA VAL A 762 -28.41 -22.37 2.90
C VAL A 762 -29.48 -21.50 2.26
N ASN A 763 -29.95 -20.49 2.98
CA ASN A 763 -30.77 -19.43 2.40
C ASN A 763 -29.90 -18.52 1.51
N ILE A 764 -30.34 -18.21 0.30
CA ILE A 764 -29.58 -17.35 -0.62
C ILE A 764 -30.46 -16.21 -1.14
N PHE A 765 -30.06 -14.98 -0.86
CA PHE A 765 -30.78 -13.79 -1.32
C PHE A 765 -29.87 -12.89 -2.14
N GLY A 766 -30.31 -12.48 -3.34
CA GLY A 766 -29.56 -11.53 -4.16
C GLY A 766 -29.59 -10.14 -3.53
N ILE A 767 -30.78 -9.54 -3.50
CA ILE A 767 -31.10 -8.35 -2.71
C ILE A 767 -32.14 -8.75 -1.66
N TYR A 768 -31.86 -8.44 -0.40
CA TYR A 768 -32.77 -8.65 0.73
C TYR A 768 -33.06 -7.33 1.45
N ASP A 769 -34.30 -6.84 1.33
CA ASP A 769 -34.76 -5.61 1.98
C ASP A 769 -35.67 -5.98 3.16
N GLU A 770 -35.12 -5.93 4.38
CA GLU A 770 -35.71 -6.47 5.60
C GLU A 770 -36.37 -5.39 6.50
N ILE A 771 -37.54 -5.74 7.06
CA ILE A 771 -38.34 -5.11 8.13
C ILE A 771 -38.07 -3.61 8.37
N ASN A 772 -39.10 -2.79 8.12
CA ASN A 772 -39.20 -1.43 8.66
C ASN A 772 -40.23 -1.44 9.80
N ASN A 773 -39.81 -1.06 11.02
CA ASN A 773 -40.69 -0.89 12.18
C ASN A 773 -41.70 0.28 12.01
N GLY A 774 -42.66 0.16 11.09
CA GLY A 774 -43.90 0.94 11.06
C GLY A 774 -43.89 2.32 10.37
N LEU A 775 -42.80 2.76 9.73
CA LEU A 775 -42.73 4.07 9.05
C LEU A 775 -42.82 3.96 7.52
N VAL A 776 -43.86 4.56 6.93
CA VAL A 776 -44.24 4.51 5.50
C VAL A 776 -43.68 5.68 4.66
N THR A 777 -42.54 6.27 4.99
CA THR A 777 -42.00 7.45 4.27
C THR A 777 -40.84 7.14 3.30
N ASN A 778 -40.38 5.88 3.23
CA ASN A 778 -39.23 5.48 2.41
C ASN A 778 -39.54 5.42 0.90
N THR A 779 -38.58 5.84 0.07
CA THR A 779 -38.63 5.65 -1.39
C THR A 779 -37.47 4.75 -1.85
N LYS A 780 -37.76 3.63 -2.49
CA LYS A 780 -36.75 2.68 -2.99
C LYS A 780 -36.80 2.54 -4.51
N PHE A 781 -35.64 2.65 -5.15
CA PHE A 781 -35.44 2.39 -6.57
C PHE A 781 -34.46 1.23 -6.74
N TYR A 782 -34.89 0.21 -7.46
CA TYR A 782 -34.07 -0.95 -7.84
C TYR A 782 -34.07 -1.02 -9.36
N LEU A 783 -32.97 -0.61 -9.98
CA LEU A 783 -32.94 -0.26 -11.40
C LEU A 783 -31.78 -0.96 -12.10
N HIS A 784 -32.01 -1.67 -13.21
CA HIS A 784 -30.89 -2.20 -14.00
C HIS A 784 -29.93 -3.10 -13.21
N ASN A 785 -30.38 -3.87 -12.22
CA ASN A 785 -29.51 -4.84 -11.55
C ASN A 785 -29.58 -6.18 -12.29
N SER A 786 -28.45 -6.87 -12.41
CA SER A 786 -28.38 -8.26 -12.88
C SER A 786 -28.09 -9.17 -11.70
N ILE A 787 -29.03 -10.04 -11.37
CA ILE A 787 -28.93 -10.95 -10.23
C ILE A 787 -29.13 -12.37 -10.74
N SER A 788 -28.16 -13.23 -10.48
CA SER A 788 -28.20 -14.65 -10.81
C SER A 788 -27.98 -15.48 -9.54
N ILE A 789 -28.98 -16.27 -9.18
CA ILE A 789 -28.85 -17.31 -8.15
C ILE A 789 -28.80 -18.67 -8.85
N SER A 790 -27.80 -19.48 -8.53
CA SER A 790 -27.64 -20.82 -9.08
C SER A 790 -27.26 -21.84 -7.99
N GLY A 791 -26.83 -23.05 -8.37
CA GLY A 791 -26.53 -24.14 -7.45
C GLY A 791 -27.74 -25.02 -7.14
N ASN A 792 -27.54 -26.04 -6.30
CA ASN A 792 -28.57 -27.02 -5.93
C ASN A 792 -28.69 -27.11 -4.39
N SER A 793 -29.88 -27.43 -3.89
CA SER A 793 -30.10 -27.77 -2.47
C SER A 793 -30.51 -29.23 -2.34
N SER A 794 -29.93 -29.98 -1.40
CA SER A 794 -30.39 -31.36 -1.09
C SER A 794 -31.41 -31.44 0.04
N VAL A 795 -31.62 -30.33 0.75
CA VAL A 795 -32.54 -30.21 1.89
C VAL A 795 -33.41 -28.94 1.74
N TYR A 796 -34.28 -28.67 2.72
CA TYR A 796 -35.07 -27.45 2.75
C TYR A 796 -34.18 -26.20 2.79
N SER A 797 -34.35 -25.30 1.82
CA SER A 797 -33.73 -23.97 1.83
C SER A 797 -34.54 -22.99 0.98
N GLN A 798 -34.39 -21.70 1.23
CA GLN A 798 -35.08 -20.67 0.45
C GLN A 798 -34.09 -19.87 -0.37
N SER A 799 -34.55 -19.35 -1.50
CA SER A 799 -33.79 -18.32 -2.21
C SER A 799 -34.68 -17.38 -2.99
N ALA A 800 -34.27 -16.11 -3.10
CA ALA A 800 -34.82 -15.23 -4.11
C ALA A 800 -33.82 -14.22 -4.63
N ALA A 801 -33.88 -13.92 -5.92
CA ALA A 801 -33.06 -12.87 -6.52
C ALA A 801 -33.40 -11.50 -5.91
N PHE A 802 -34.69 -11.23 -5.69
CA PHE A 802 -35.18 -10.09 -4.92
C PHE A 802 -36.15 -10.54 -3.83
N TRP A 803 -35.83 -10.20 -2.58
CA TRP A 803 -36.66 -10.51 -1.42
C TRP A 803 -36.98 -9.24 -0.64
N GLN A 804 -38.27 -8.97 -0.47
CA GLN A 804 -38.75 -7.80 0.24
C GLN A 804 -39.64 -8.18 1.42
N ASN A 805 -39.25 -7.71 2.60
CA ASN A 805 -39.95 -7.84 3.88
C ASN A 805 -40.14 -6.47 4.58
N ALA A 806 -40.12 -5.39 3.83
CA ALA A 806 -40.21 -4.03 4.36
C ALA A 806 -41.40 -3.25 3.78
N THR A 807 -41.86 -2.23 4.51
CA THR A 807 -42.94 -1.32 4.08
C THR A 807 -42.35 -0.02 3.52
N PHE A 808 -42.90 0.53 2.42
CA PHE A 808 -42.42 1.73 1.74
C PHE A 808 -43.54 2.73 1.43
N ALA A 809 -43.17 4.00 1.26
CA ALA A 809 -44.03 5.01 0.64
C ALA A 809 -44.15 4.78 -0.88
N LYS A 810 -43.02 4.42 -1.50
CA LYS A 810 -42.89 4.24 -2.94
C LYS A 810 -41.78 3.23 -3.26
N LEU A 811 -42.11 2.27 -4.11
CA LEU A 811 -41.19 1.28 -4.67
C LEU A 811 -41.16 1.39 -6.18
N SER A 812 -40.00 1.29 -6.79
CA SER A 812 -39.84 1.18 -8.25
C SER A 812 -38.76 0.17 -8.60
N LEU A 813 -39.19 -1.02 -9.03
CA LEU A 813 -38.36 -2.08 -9.58
C LEU A 813 -38.49 -2.05 -11.11
N ARG A 814 -37.43 -1.67 -11.84
CA ARG A 814 -37.43 -1.53 -13.32
C ARG A 814 -36.14 -2.06 -13.95
N ASN A 815 -36.27 -2.68 -15.11
CA ASN A 815 -35.15 -3.13 -15.95
C ASN A 815 -34.18 -4.05 -15.21
N ASN A 816 -34.61 -4.82 -14.21
CA ASN A 816 -33.73 -5.76 -13.52
C ASN A 816 -33.85 -7.15 -14.15
N ILE A 817 -32.74 -7.89 -14.14
CA ILE A 817 -32.76 -9.33 -14.34
C ILE A 817 -32.76 -9.99 -12.97
N LEU A 818 -33.84 -10.68 -12.65
CA LEU A 818 -34.02 -11.46 -11.43
C LEU A 818 -34.04 -12.94 -11.81
N HIS A 819 -32.85 -13.51 -11.96
CA HIS A 819 -32.65 -14.86 -12.48
C HIS A 819 -32.34 -15.83 -11.33
N ASN A 820 -33.18 -16.84 -11.15
CA ASN A 820 -32.97 -17.90 -10.15
C ASN A 820 -33.12 -19.29 -10.77
N THR A 821 -31.98 -19.96 -10.97
CA THR A 821 -31.93 -21.35 -11.44
C THR A 821 -31.66 -22.35 -10.35
N ARG A 822 -31.72 -21.94 -9.08
CA ARG A 822 -31.52 -22.87 -7.97
C ARG A 822 -32.65 -23.90 -7.97
N SER A 823 -32.26 -25.17 -7.90
CA SER A 823 -33.19 -26.29 -7.99
C SER A 823 -32.96 -27.32 -6.89
N SER A 824 -33.93 -28.22 -6.70
CA SER A 824 -33.90 -29.35 -5.75
C SER A 824 -34.08 -28.97 -4.25
N GLY A 825 -34.40 -29.96 -3.42
CA GLY A 825 -34.78 -29.76 -2.01
C GLY A 825 -36.29 -29.57 -1.83
N SER A 826 -36.76 -29.47 -0.58
CA SER A 826 -38.18 -29.24 -0.26
C SER A 826 -38.54 -27.77 -0.07
N GLY A 827 -37.60 -26.86 -0.34
CA GLY A 827 -37.78 -25.43 -0.18
C GLY A 827 -38.26 -24.73 -1.45
N PHE A 828 -38.24 -23.40 -1.46
CA PHE A 828 -38.77 -22.59 -2.54
C PHE A 828 -37.73 -21.61 -3.09
N HIS A 829 -37.64 -21.54 -4.41
CA HIS A 829 -36.65 -20.73 -5.12
C HIS A 829 -37.37 -19.78 -6.06
N TYR A 830 -37.33 -18.49 -5.72
CA TYR A 830 -38.13 -17.45 -6.38
C TYR A 830 -37.27 -16.49 -7.21
N ALA A 831 -37.84 -15.89 -8.24
CA ALA A 831 -37.26 -14.67 -8.82
C ALA A 831 -37.51 -13.49 -7.87
N ILE A 832 -38.76 -13.37 -7.40
CA ILE A 832 -39.22 -12.22 -6.62
C ILE A 832 -40.14 -12.61 -5.46
N VAL A 833 -39.93 -12.02 -4.28
CA VAL A 833 -40.77 -12.26 -3.10
C VAL A 833 -41.18 -10.93 -2.45
N HIS A 834 -42.45 -10.85 -2.08
CA HIS A 834 -42.99 -9.83 -1.17
C HIS A 834 -43.69 -10.49 0.01
N GLU A 835 -43.10 -10.38 1.20
CA GLU A 835 -43.74 -10.83 2.44
C GLU A 835 -44.80 -9.80 2.88
N SER A 836 -46.08 -10.20 3.03
CA SER A 836 -47.13 -9.25 3.40
C SER A 836 -47.22 -9.05 4.92
N GLY A 837 -47.21 -7.80 5.35
CA GLY A 837 -47.73 -7.34 6.65
C GLY A 837 -48.63 -6.10 6.57
N ASN A 838 -48.75 -5.45 5.40
CA ASN A 838 -49.64 -4.30 5.19
C ASN A 838 -49.95 -4.14 3.69
N ALA A 839 -51.22 -4.13 3.30
CA ALA A 839 -51.69 -4.07 1.91
C ALA A 839 -51.37 -2.74 1.16
N ASN A 840 -50.66 -1.82 1.80
CA ASN A 840 -50.36 -0.48 1.28
C ASN A 840 -48.97 -0.33 0.63
N ALA A 841 -48.10 -1.36 0.63
CA ALA A 841 -46.70 -1.23 0.19
C ALA A 841 -46.42 -1.60 -1.29
N TRP A 842 -47.21 -2.52 -1.88
CA TRP A 842 -47.08 -2.95 -3.27
C TRP A 842 -48.29 -2.51 -4.09
N ASN A 843 -48.08 -1.80 -5.19
CA ASN A 843 -49.14 -1.36 -6.10
C ASN A 843 -48.83 -1.76 -7.56
N ALA A 844 -49.80 -1.58 -8.46
CA ALA A 844 -49.68 -1.91 -9.88
C ALA A 844 -48.50 -1.23 -10.61
N THR A 845 -47.94 -0.17 -10.03
CA THR A 845 -46.77 0.54 -10.57
C THR A 845 -45.47 0.23 -9.82
N SER A 846 -45.48 -0.65 -8.82
CA SER A 846 -44.28 -0.98 -8.05
C SER A 846 -43.21 -1.67 -8.90
N SER A 847 -43.61 -2.59 -9.79
CA SER A 847 -42.71 -3.38 -10.64
C SER A 847 -43.18 -3.41 -12.09
N ASN A 848 -42.25 -3.23 -13.05
CA ASN A 848 -42.49 -3.41 -14.49
C ASN A 848 -41.17 -3.49 -15.28
N TYR A 849 -41.20 -3.99 -16.52
CA TYR A 849 -40.01 -4.09 -17.39
C TYR A 849 -38.84 -4.86 -16.76
N ASN A 850 -39.10 -5.87 -15.93
CA ASN A 850 -38.06 -6.73 -15.37
C ASN A 850 -38.08 -8.09 -16.07
N ASP A 851 -36.99 -8.85 -16.02
CA ASP A 851 -37.04 -10.28 -16.28
C ASP A 851 -37.14 -11.03 -14.95
N LEU A 852 -38.24 -11.74 -14.74
CA LEU A 852 -38.57 -12.43 -13.51
C LEU A 852 -38.45 -13.93 -13.74
N TYR A 853 -37.23 -14.48 -13.80
CA TYR A 853 -37.01 -15.87 -14.17
C TYR A 853 -36.75 -16.79 -12.96
N SER A 854 -37.55 -17.86 -12.87
CA SER A 854 -37.31 -19.01 -11.99
C SER A 854 -37.29 -20.27 -12.86
N ILE A 855 -36.36 -21.18 -12.60
CA ILE A 855 -36.32 -22.48 -13.30
C ILE A 855 -37.58 -23.33 -13.03
N ASP A 856 -38.19 -23.16 -11.85
CA ASP A 856 -39.54 -23.67 -11.59
C ASP A 856 -40.57 -22.57 -11.89
N VAL A 857 -41.36 -22.82 -12.93
CA VAL A 857 -42.41 -21.93 -13.43
C VAL A 857 -43.51 -21.65 -12.40
N ASN A 858 -43.64 -22.48 -11.36
CA ASN A 858 -44.64 -22.30 -10.29
C ASN A 858 -44.15 -21.40 -9.16
N THR A 859 -42.86 -21.12 -9.11
CA THR A 859 -42.22 -20.31 -8.08
C THR A 859 -41.60 -19.05 -8.67
N VAL A 860 -42.22 -18.44 -9.69
CA VAL A 860 -41.71 -17.17 -10.24
C VAL A 860 -41.74 -16.08 -9.17
N GLY A 861 -42.84 -15.98 -8.42
CA GLY A 861 -42.87 -15.11 -7.26
C GLY A 861 -43.79 -15.58 -6.14
N ALA A 862 -43.78 -14.84 -5.04
CA ALA A 862 -44.67 -15.09 -3.89
C ALA A 862 -45.26 -13.79 -3.32
N LEU A 863 -46.58 -13.75 -3.21
CA LEU A 863 -47.36 -12.64 -2.65
C LEU A 863 -48.70 -13.15 -2.06
N PRO A 864 -48.88 -13.18 -0.73
CA PRO A 864 -47.85 -13.02 0.30
C PRO A 864 -46.89 -14.23 0.35
N LEU A 865 -45.89 -14.21 1.23
CA LEU A 865 -45.02 -15.36 1.45
C LEU A 865 -45.83 -16.66 1.66
N ALA A 866 -45.30 -17.79 1.18
CA ALA A 866 -45.94 -19.10 1.14
C ALA A 866 -47.10 -19.27 0.13
N THR A 867 -47.41 -18.25 -0.68
CA THR A 867 -48.28 -18.39 -1.86
C THR A 867 -47.42 -18.32 -3.13
N SER A 868 -46.95 -19.46 -3.62
CA SER A 868 -46.15 -19.53 -4.85
C SER A 868 -47.02 -19.23 -6.08
N LEU A 869 -46.52 -18.37 -6.96
CA LEU A 869 -47.23 -17.87 -8.13
C LEU A 869 -46.42 -18.15 -9.39
N THR A 870 -47.12 -18.58 -10.43
CA THR A 870 -46.61 -18.52 -11.81
C THR A 870 -46.44 -17.07 -12.25
N PHE A 871 -45.70 -16.82 -13.34
CA PHE A 871 -45.56 -15.47 -13.89
C PHE A 871 -46.92 -14.80 -14.19
N ALA A 872 -47.89 -15.56 -14.73
CA ALA A 872 -49.24 -15.06 -14.96
C ALA A 872 -49.99 -14.77 -13.64
N GLY A 873 -49.81 -15.64 -12.64
CA GLY A 873 -50.36 -15.45 -11.29
C GLY A 873 -49.80 -14.20 -10.62
N TRP A 874 -48.50 -13.95 -10.74
CA TRP A 874 -47.82 -12.77 -10.21
C TRP A 874 -48.37 -11.47 -10.79
N LYS A 875 -48.49 -11.36 -12.12
CA LYS A 875 -49.08 -10.18 -12.78
C LYS A 875 -50.50 -9.91 -12.32
N THR A 876 -51.30 -10.98 -12.17
CA THR A 876 -52.68 -10.87 -11.70
C THR A 876 -52.73 -10.40 -10.25
N ALA A 877 -51.91 -10.97 -9.37
CA ALA A 877 -51.89 -10.68 -7.95
C ALA A 877 -51.37 -9.25 -7.66
N THR A 878 -50.41 -8.76 -8.43
CA THR A 878 -49.79 -7.44 -8.24
C THR A 878 -50.47 -6.31 -9.03
N GLY A 879 -51.12 -6.63 -10.15
CA GLY A 879 -51.55 -5.66 -11.16
C GLY A 879 -50.40 -4.97 -11.91
N GLY A 880 -49.14 -5.37 -11.67
CA GLY A 880 -47.93 -4.83 -12.28
C GLY A 880 -47.27 -5.79 -13.26
N ASP A 881 -46.04 -5.50 -13.67
CA ASP A 881 -45.22 -6.37 -14.52
C ASP A 881 -45.82 -6.68 -15.91
N ASN A 882 -46.67 -5.79 -16.44
CA ASN A 882 -47.31 -5.95 -17.75
C ASN A 882 -46.32 -6.05 -18.92
N ASN A 883 -45.19 -5.34 -18.83
CA ASN A 883 -44.12 -5.34 -19.83
C ASN A 883 -42.91 -6.17 -19.39
N SER A 884 -42.98 -6.80 -18.22
CA SER A 884 -41.93 -7.70 -17.73
C SER A 884 -41.90 -9.01 -18.52
N LYS A 885 -40.78 -9.72 -18.44
CA LYS A 885 -40.50 -11.00 -19.09
C LYS A 885 -40.32 -12.10 -18.03
N ASN A 886 -40.36 -13.34 -18.50
CA ASN A 886 -40.01 -14.55 -17.77
C ASN A 886 -39.33 -15.47 -18.79
N VAL A 887 -38.08 -15.16 -19.12
CA VAL A 887 -37.31 -15.87 -20.15
C VAL A 887 -35.98 -16.34 -19.56
N PRO A 888 -35.44 -17.50 -20.00
CA PRO A 888 -34.11 -17.92 -19.58
C PRO A 888 -33.07 -16.87 -19.97
N VAL A 889 -32.05 -16.67 -19.12
CA VAL A 889 -30.96 -15.72 -19.38
C VAL A 889 -29.65 -16.46 -19.59
N SER A 890 -28.93 -16.11 -20.64
CA SER A 890 -27.61 -16.65 -20.95
C SER A 890 -26.54 -15.62 -20.58
N PHE A 891 -25.94 -15.71 -19.39
CA PHE A 891 -24.78 -14.87 -19.04
C PHE A 891 -23.48 -15.41 -19.65
N ILE A 892 -22.42 -14.60 -19.67
CA ILE A 892 -21.06 -15.08 -19.99
C ILE A 892 -20.63 -16.14 -18.97
N ASN A 893 -20.88 -15.91 -17.67
CA ASN A 893 -20.74 -16.92 -16.63
C ASN A 893 -21.73 -16.67 -15.46
N ASN A 894 -22.73 -17.54 -15.33
CA ASN A 894 -23.79 -17.45 -14.32
C ASN A 894 -23.31 -17.39 -12.85
N SER A 895 -22.03 -17.70 -12.57
CA SER A 895 -21.45 -17.71 -11.21
C SER A 895 -20.48 -16.57 -10.92
N THR A 896 -19.97 -15.86 -11.93
CA THR A 896 -18.90 -14.85 -11.74
C THR A 896 -18.99 -13.63 -12.65
N ASP A 897 -19.70 -13.73 -13.78
CA ASP A 897 -19.74 -12.70 -14.81
C ASP A 897 -21.12 -12.62 -15.45
N LEU A 898 -21.88 -11.59 -15.07
CA LEU A 898 -23.27 -11.42 -15.48
C LEU A 898 -23.45 -10.46 -16.66
N HIS A 899 -22.41 -10.23 -17.46
CA HIS A 899 -22.60 -9.71 -18.81
C HIS A 899 -23.46 -10.67 -19.65
N LEU A 900 -24.26 -10.12 -20.55
CA LEU A 900 -25.19 -10.86 -21.38
C LEU A 900 -24.48 -11.43 -22.61
N ASN A 901 -24.69 -12.73 -22.86
CA ASN A 901 -24.23 -13.36 -24.09
C ASN A 901 -25.09 -12.90 -25.28
N SER A 902 -24.46 -12.36 -26.33
CA SER A 902 -25.16 -11.83 -27.49
C SER A 902 -25.95 -12.88 -28.28
N ALA A 903 -25.61 -14.17 -28.23
CA ALA A 903 -26.22 -15.18 -29.09
C ALA A 903 -27.65 -15.60 -28.68
N ASN A 904 -28.08 -15.36 -27.44
CA ASN A 904 -29.26 -16.03 -26.88
C ASN A 904 -30.19 -15.14 -26.02
N ASN A 905 -29.95 -13.83 -25.92
CA ASN A 905 -30.71 -12.92 -25.03
C ASN A 905 -31.64 -11.94 -25.78
N CYS A 906 -32.12 -12.30 -26.97
CA CYS A 906 -32.95 -11.45 -27.82
C CYS A 906 -34.18 -10.83 -27.14
N ASP A 907 -34.76 -11.53 -26.15
CA ASP A 907 -35.94 -11.04 -25.43
C ASP A 907 -35.63 -9.90 -24.44
N LEU A 908 -34.35 -9.69 -24.10
CA LEU A 908 -33.87 -8.68 -23.16
C LEU A 908 -33.32 -7.42 -23.85
N GLU A 909 -33.00 -7.54 -25.13
CA GLU A 909 -32.48 -6.47 -26.00
C GLU A 909 -33.56 -5.43 -26.32
N SER A 910 -33.28 -4.17 -25.99
CA SER A 910 -34.11 -3.00 -26.26
C SER A 910 -35.57 -3.15 -25.76
N THR A 911 -35.79 -3.92 -24.69
CA THR A 911 -37.14 -4.18 -24.14
C THR A 911 -37.41 -3.50 -22.81
N GLY A 912 -36.43 -2.78 -22.24
CA GLY A 912 -36.57 -1.99 -21.01
C GLY A 912 -37.25 -0.64 -21.21
N THR A 913 -37.33 0.13 -20.13
CA THR A 913 -37.88 1.50 -20.11
C THR A 913 -36.80 2.52 -19.71
N PRO A 914 -36.73 3.73 -20.30
CA PRO A 914 -35.79 4.76 -19.86
C PRO A 914 -35.99 5.13 -18.39
N VAL A 915 -34.89 5.26 -17.64
CA VAL A 915 -34.91 5.68 -16.23
C VAL A 915 -34.03 6.92 -16.05
N ALA A 916 -34.63 7.99 -15.53
CA ALA A 916 -33.91 9.26 -15.33
C ALA A 916 -32.75 9.08 -14.34
N GLY A 917 -31.57 9.58 -14.71
CA GLY A 917 -30.37 9.58 -13.86
C GLY A 917 -29.48 8.34 -13.99
N ILE A 918 -29.89 7.29 -14.70
CA ILE A 918 -29.07 6.09 -14.99
C ILE A 918 -28.87 6.02 -16.50
N THR A 919 -27.82 6.67 -17.00
CA THR A 919 -27.55 6.82 -18.44
C THR A 919 -26.50 5.87 -18.98
N THR A 920 -25.77 5.19 -18.09
CA THR A 920 -24.77 4.19 -18.45
C THR A 920 -25.07 2.85 -17.79
N ASP A 921 -24.51 1.78 -18.34
CA ASP A 921 -24.56 0.44 -17.80
C ASP A 921 -23.45 0.20 -16.74
N PHE A 922 -23.17 -1.07 -16.43
CA PHE A 922 -22.15 -1.50 -15.47
C PHE A 922 -20.72 -1.10 -15.89
N ASP A 923 -20.38 -1.22 -17.18
CA ASP A 923 -19.06 -0.93 -17.72
C ASP A 923 -18.88 0.55 -18.12
N GLY A 924 -19.97 1.33 -18.10
CA GLY A 924 -19.97 2.73 -18.48
C GLY A 924 -20.39 2.99 -19.94
N HIS A 925 -20.85 1.97 -20.67
CA HIS A 925 -21.46 2.15 -21.99
C HIS A 925 -22.78 2.91 -21.86
N THR A 926 -23.08 3.74 -22.87
CA THR A 926 -24.31 4.56 -22.87
C THR A 926 -25.52 3.69 -23.16
N ARG A 927 -26.55 3.81 -22.32
CA ARG A 927 -27.83 3.13 -22.52
C ARG A 927 -28.65 3.79 -23.62
N ASN A 928 -29.43 3.01 -24.35
CA ASN A 928 -30.39 3.53 -25.30
C ASN A 928 -31.42 4.44 -24.58
N VAL A 929 -31.55 5.67 -25.07
CA VAL A 929 -32.37 6.72 -24.43
C VAL A 929 -33.88 6.48 -24.52
N SER A 930 -34.32 5.58 -25.40
CA SER A 930 -35.75 5.27 -25.62
C SER A 930 -36.10 3.84 -25.23
N THR A 931 -35.21 2.90 -25.47
CA THR A 931 -35.41 1.46 -25.27
C THR A 931 -34.14 0.82 -24.73
N PRO A 932 -33.75 1.11 -23.46
CA PRO A 932 -32.58 0.48 -22.86
C PRO A 932 -32.79 -1.01 -22.64
N ASP A 933 -31.71 -1.76 -22.42
CA ASP A 933 -31.80 -3.18 -22.12
C ASP A 933 -32.28 -3.46 -20.69
N ILE A 934 -32.88 -4.64 -20.51
CA ILE A 934 -33.16 -5.18 -19.17
C ILE A 934 -31.86 -5.77 -18.62
N GLY A 935 -31.42 -5.29 -17.45
CA GLY A 935 -30.22 -5.74 -16.76
C GLY A 935 -29.19 -4.64 -16.52
N ALA A 936 -28.10 -5.02 -15.85
CA ALA A 936 -26.94 -4.16 -15.56
C ALA A 936 -26.06 -3.90 -16.79
N ASP A 937 -26.20 -4.71 -17.83
CA ASP A 937 -25.42 -4.66 -19.05
C ASP A 937 -26.25 -4.07 -20.19
N GLU A 938 -25.64 -3.26 -21.05
CA GLU A 938 -26.23 -2.82 -22.32
C GLU A 938 -25.48 -3.51 -23.46
N PHE A 939 -26.18 -4.28 -24.28
CA PHE A 939 -25.59 -5.22 -25.23
C PHE A 939 -26.23 -5.10 -26.61
N THR A 940 -25.90 -6.04 -27.50
CA THR A 940 -26.53 -6.16 -28.82
C THR A 940 -26.73 -7.63 -29.13
N ALA A 941 -27.99 -8.08 -29.07
CA ALA A 941 -28.34 -9.48 -29.36
C ALA A 941 -28.20 -9.85 -30.85
N ILE A 942 -27.79 -11.10 -31.12
CA ILE A 942 -27.82 -11.75 -32.45
C ILE A 942 -29.05 -12.67 -32.48
N CYS A 943 -30.11 -12.25 -33.17
CA CYS A 943 -31.38 -12.98 -33.19
C CYS A 943 -31.57 -13.77 -34.49
N ALA A 944 -31.34 -15.10 -34.41
CA ALA A 944 -31.51 -16.02 -35.54
C ALA A 944 -32.69 -17.00 -35.35
N THR A 945 -33.40 -17.30 -36.44
CA THR A 945 -34.39 -18.37 -36.58
C THR A 945 -33.68 -19.67 -36.96
N LEU A 946 -33.73 -20.68 -36.11
CA LEU A 946 -33.21 -22.02 -36.39
C LEU A 946 -34.20 -22.84 -37.25
N VAL A 947 -33.71 -23.44 -38.33
CA VAL A 947 -34.43 -24.38 -39.20
C VAL A 947 -33.67 -25.70 -39.24
N ASN A 948 -34.27 -26.77 -38.72
CA ASN A 948 -33.74 -28.13 -38.75
C ASN A 948 -34.30 -28.87 -39.98
N LEU A 949 -33.44 -29.45 -40.80
CA LEU A 949 -33.87 -30.27 -41.93
C LEU A 949 -33.30 -31.68 -41.85
N LYS A 950 -34.03 -32.61 -42.46
CA LYS A 950 -33.52 -33.94 -42.76
C LYS A 950 -33.60 -34.22 -44.26
N ALA A 951 -32.48 -34.61 -44.86
CA ALA A 951 -32.34 -34.91 -46.28
C ALA A 951 -31.28 -35.99 -46.52
N PHE A 952 -31.45 -36.75 -47.59
CA PHE A 952 -30.48 -37.75 -48.03
C PHE A 952 -30.09 -37.52 -49.48
N ILE A 953 -28.84 -37.79 -49.82
CA ILE A 953 -28.32 -37.72 -51.20
C ILE A 953 -28.18 -39.15 -51.72
N GLN A 954 -28.76 -39.45 -52.89
CA GLN A 954 -28.84 -40.82 -53.43
C GLN A 954 -27.48 -41.52 -53.47
N GLY A 955 -26.46 -40.85 -54.00
CA GLY A 955 -25.15 -41.47 -54.21
C GLY A 955 -24.37 -41.69 -52.91
N PHE A 956 -24.64 -40.92 -51.86
CA PHE A 956 -23.95 -41.07 -50.57
C PHE A 956 -24.65 -42.04 -49.62
N TYR A 957 -25.84 -42.50 -49.98
CA TYR A 957 -26.68 -43.32 -49.12
C TYR A 957 -26.18 -44.76 -49.04
N ILE A 958 -25.96 -45.26 -47.81
CA ILE A 958 -25.38 -46.59 -47.56
C ILE A 958 -26.34 -47.58 -46.87
N GLY A 959 -27.61 -47.19 -46.67
CA GLY A 959 -28.65 -48.02 -46.04
C GLY A 959 -28.88 -47.72 -44.54
N GLY A 960 -30.03 -48.11 -44.01
CA GLY A 960 -30.35 -48.00 -42.58
C GLY A 960 -30.48 -46.55 -42.09
N GLY A 961 -30.86 -45.63 -42.97
CA GLY A 961 -30.97 -44.20 -42.69
C GLY A 961 -29.62 -43.48 -42.54
N MET A 962 -28.54 -44.03 -43.11
CA MET A 962 -27.19 -43.47 -43.01
C MET A 962 -26.60 -43.15 -44.39
N MET A 963 -25.76 -42.12 -44.43
CA MET A 963 -24.88 -41.72 -45.54
C MET A 963 -23.42 -41.89 -45.17
N ARG A 964 -22.57 -41.95 -46.18
CA ARG A 964 -21.11 -41.91 -46.04
C ARG A 964 -20.65 -40.52 -45.54
N SER A 965 -19.59 -40.49 -44.73
CA SER A 965 -18.85 -39.24 -44.50
C SER A 965 -18.01 -38.90 -45.73
N THR A 966 -18.35 -37.81 -46.42
CA THR A 966 -17.70 -37.44 -47.70
C THR A 966 -16.73 -36.27 -47.54
N ILE A 967 -16.85 -35.43 -46.50
CA ILE A 967 -15.88 -34.35 -46.24
C ILE A 967 -14.54 -34.93 -45.76
N ASN A 968 -14.57 -35.99 -44.94
CA ASN A 968 -13.37 -36.63 -44.44
C ASN A 968 -13.58 -38.15 -44.29
N PRO A 969 -13.60 -38.90 -45.41
CA PRO A 969 -13.88 -40.33 -45.41
C PRO A 969 -12.85 -41.18 -44.65
N ALA A 970 -11.68 -40.61 -44.31
CA ALA A 970 -10.63 -41.29 -43.54
C ALA A 970 -10.84 -41.24 -42.02
N LEU A 971 -11.76 -40.40 -41.52
CA LEU A 971 -12.09 -40.31 -40.09
C LEU A 971 -13.56 -40.71 -39.87
N PRO A 972 -13.87 -41.47 -38.80
CA PRO A 972 -15.25 -41.79 -38.45
C PRO A 972 -15.92 -40.55 -37.83
N THR A 973 -16.31 -39.59 -38.67
CA THR A 973 -17.09 -38.41 -38.26
C THR A 973 -18.57 -38.60 -38.60
N SER A 974 -19.43 -37.81 -37.96
CA SER A 974 -20.85 -37.74 -38.31
C SER A 974 -21.14 -36.76 -39.46
N ASP A 975 -20.12 -36.10 -40.02
CA ASP A 975 -20.28 -35.11 -41.08
C ASP A 975 -20.33 -35.79 -42.45
N CYS A 976 -21.44 -35.65 -43.18
CA CYS A 976 -21.60 -36.17 -44.53
C CYS A 976 -21.01 -35.20 -45.57
N ASP A 977 -21.65 -34.07 -45.80
CA ASP A 977 -21.30 -33.08 -46.83
C ASP A 977 -21.87 -31.70 -46.44
N THR A 978 -21.64 -30.67 -47.26
CA THR A 978 -22.25 -29.35 -47.15
C THR A 978 -23.56 -29.30 -47.94
N LEU A 979 -24.59 -28.70 -47.36
CA LEU A 979 -25.92 -28.53 -47.94
C LEU A 979 -26.33 -27.06 -47.87
N ILE A 980 -26.89 -26.54 -48.95
CA ILE A 980 -27.37 -25.15 -49.01
C ILE A 980 -28.89 -25.17 -48.97
N LEU A 981 -29.46 -24.40 -48.03
CA LEU A 981 -30.90 -24.16 -47.94
C LEU A 981 -31.19 -22.71 -48.36
N GLN A 982 -32.09 -22.56 -49.31
CA GLN A 982 -32.60 -21.27 -49.74
C GLN A 982 -34.10 -21.16 -49.44
N LEU A 983 -34.53 -19.97 -49.05
CA LEU A 983 -35.93 -19.66 -48.79
C LEU A 983 -36.49 -18.84 -49.94
N ALA A 984 -37.41 -19.43 -50.70
CA ALA A 984 -38.10 -18.76 -51.80
C ALA A 984 -39.44 -18.18 -51.33
N GLN A 985 -39.86 -17.06 -51.93
CA GLN A 985 -41.19 -16.48 -51.70
C GLN A 985 -42.29 -17.54 -51.88
N SER A 986 -43.35 -17.46 -51.08
CA SER A 986 -44.52 -18.37 -51.20
C SER A 986 -45.45 -18.04 -52.38
N THR A 987 -45.21 -16.92 -53.07
CA THR A 987 -45.99 -16.46 -54.24
C THR A 987 -45.07 -16.16 -55.42
N SER A 988 -45.60 -16.28 -56.64
CA SER A 988 -44.92 -15.91 -57.88
C SER A 988 -44.40 -14.46 -57.78
N PRO A 989 -43.13 -14.18 -58.14
CA PRO A 989 -42.23 -15.00 -58.98
C PRO A 989 -41.30 -15.97 -58.22
N TYR A 990 -41.61 -16.32 -56.96
CA TYR A 990 -40.85 -17.32 -56.17
C TYR A 990 -39.36 -16.97 -56.01
N THR A 991 -39.04 -15.69 -55.85
CA THR A 991 -37.67 -15.21 -55.71
C THR A 991 -37.01 -15.78 -54.46
N ILE A 992 -35.73 -16.16 -54.54
CA ILE A 992 -34.92 -16.51 -53.37
C ILE A 992 -34.67 -15.25 -52.53
N LEU A 993 -35.07 -15.26 -51.26
CA LEU A 993 -34.90 -14.13 -50.35
C LEU A 993 -33.76 -14.33 -49.35
N PHE A 994 -33.59 -15.57 -48.89
CA PHE A 994 -32.57 -15.92 -47.90
C PHE A 994 -31.84 -17.19 -48.33
N THR A 995 -30.60 -17.33 -47.89
CA THR A 995 -29.77 -18.51 -48.14
C THR A 995 -28.88 -18.72 -46.93
N ASP A 996 -28.75 -19.98 -46.51
CA ASP A 996 -27.81 -20.40 -45.50
C ASP A 996 -27.18 -21.75 -45.88
N THR A 997 -26.01 -22.04 -45.34
CA THR A 997 -25.22 -23.24 -45.67
C THR A 997 -24.86 -23.98 -44.39
N ALA A 998 -25.11 -25.29 -44.35
CA ALA A 998 -24.89 -26.11 -43.17
C ALA A 998 -24.21 -27.44 -43.50
N ILE A 999 -23.61 -28.06 -42.49
CA ILE A 999 -23.12 -29.44 -42.59
C ILE A 999 -24.30 -30.40 -42.48
N LEU A 1000 -24.50 -31.19 -43.54
CA LEU A 1000 -25.36 -32.36 -43.54
C LEU A 1000 -24.65 -33.49 -42.81
N GLN A 1001 -25.30 -34.03 -41.78
CA GLN A 1001 -24.79 -35.15 -41.00
C GLN A 1001 -25.09 -36.49 -41.72
N THR A 1002 -24.36 -37.55 -41.38
CA THR A 1002 -24.54 -38.90 -41.96
C THR A 1002 -25.90 -39.50 -41.67
N ASN A 1003 -26.58 -39.08 -40.60
CA ASN A 1003 -27.97 -39.46 -40.32
C ASN A 1003 -29.01 -38.63 -41.11
N GLY A 1004 -28.57 -37.72 -41.98
CA GLY A 1004 -29.41 -36.85 -42.80
C GLY A 1004 -29.78 -35.50 -42.18
N ASN A 1005 -29.42 -35.21 -40.93
CA ASN A 1005 -29.81 -33.96 -40.27
C ASN A 1005 -28.89 -32.79 -40.64
N ALA A 1006 -29.45 -31.59 -40.78
CA ALA A 1006 -28.73 -30.33 -40.94
C ALA A 1006 -29.44 -29.18 -40.21
N GLN A 1007 -28.69 -28.21 -39.69
CA GLN A 1007 -29.21 -27.05 -38.95
C GLN A 1007 -28.83 -25.75 -39.65
N PHE A 1008 -29.84 -24.92 -39.96
CA PHE A 1008 -29.68 -23.65 -40.67
C PHE A 1008 -30.15 -22.48 -39.80
N TYR A 1009 -29.51 -21.32 -39.95
CA TYR A 1009 -29.78 -20.11 -39.19
C TYR A 1009 -30.15 -18.96 -40.14
N PHE A 1010 -31.35 -18.41 -39.96
CA PHE A 1010 -31.84 -17.27 -40.74
C PHE A 1010 -32.12 -16.05 -39.84
N PRO A 1011 -32.27 -14.83 -40.38
CA PRO A 1011 -32.69 -13.69 -39.59
C PRO A 1011 -34.02 -13.92 -38.86
N ALA A 1012 -34.22 -13.32 -37.68
CA ALA A 1012 -35.47 -13.43 -36.91
C ALA A 1012 -36.75 -13.10 -37.72
N ALA A 1013 -36.67 -12.20 -38.69
CA ALA A 1013 -37.77 -11.81 -39.57
C ALA A 1013 -38.34 -12.96 -40.41
N VAL A 1014 -37.62 -14.08 -40.53
CA VAL A 1014 -38.08 -15.27 -41.24
C VAL A 1014 -39.20 -16.00 -40.47
N ALA A 1015 -39.17 -15.98 -39.13
CA ALA A 1015 -40.20 -16.62 -38.32
C ALA A 1015 -41.58 -15.96 -38.51
N GLY A 1016 -42.63 -16.78 -38.61
CA GLY A 1016 -44.02 -16.37 -38.85
C GLY A 1016 -44.41 -16.22 -40.33
N ASN A 1017 -43.44 -16.26 -41.26
CA ASN A 1017 -43.67 -16.14 -42.70
C ASN A 1017 -43.57 -17.50 -43.41
N SER A 1018 -44.25 -17.64 -44.56
CA SER A 1018 -44.26 -18.88 -45.35
C SER A 1018 -43.29 -18.81 -46.55
N TYR A 1019 -42.47 -19.84 -46.70
CA TYR A 1019 -41.47 -19.96 -47.78
C TYR A 1019 -41.49 -21.35 -48.40
N PHE A 1020 -41.13 -21.46 -49.69
CA PHE A 1020 -40.68 -22.75 -50.21
C PHE A 1020 -39.24 -22.99 -49.79
N LEU A 1021 -38.95 -24.21 -49.33
CA LEU A 1021 -37.60 -24.64 -48.99
C LEU A 1021 -36.93 -25.18 -50.25
N VAL A 1022 -35.79 -24.61 -50.62
CA VAL A 1022 -35.03 -24.99 -51.81
C VAL A 1022 -33.68 -25.53 -51.38
N LEU A 1023 -33.45 -26.82 -51.56
CA LEU A 1023 -32.19 -27.46 -51.21
C LEU A 1023 -31.30 -27.61 -52.43
N LYS A 1024 -30.05 -27.22 -52.26
CA LYS A 1024 -28.97 -27.43 -53.22
C LYS A 1024 -27.84 -28.19 -52.57
N HIS A 1025 -27.34 -29.16 -53.31
CA HIS A 1025 -26.14 -29.91 -52.98
C HIS A 1025 -25.27 -29.97 -54.23
N ARG A 1026 -23.94 -30.03 -54.06
CA ARG A 1026 -22.96 -29.90 -55.13
C ARG A 1026 -23.08 -30.94 -56.26
N ASN A 1027 -23.70 -32.09 -55.99
CA ASN A 1027 -23.78 -33.20 -56.95
C ASN A 1027 -25.19 -33.75 -57.14
N ALA A 1028 -26.21 -33.10 -56.57
CA ALA A 1028 -27.58 -33.58 -56.61
C ALA A 1028 -28.52 -32.55 -57.24
N LEU A 1029 -29.57 -33.05 -57.88
CA LEU A 1029 -30.64 -32.25 -58.44
C LEU A 1029 -31.30 -31.44 -57.33
N LYS A 1030 -31.38 -30.12 -57.52
CA LYS A 1030 -32.03 -29.19 -56.60
C LYS A 1030 -33.48 -29.57 -56.35
N VAL A 1031 -33.91 -29.56 -55.09
CA VAL A 1031 -35.26 -29.98 -54.66
C VAL A 1031 -36.00 -28.85 -53.95
N TRP A 1032 -37.27 -28.66 -54.31
CA TRP A 1032 -38.19 -27.73 -53.66
C TRP A 1032 -39.16 -28.49 -52.75
N SER A 1033 -39.54 -27.90 -51.61
CA SER A 1033 -40.66 -28.42 -50.81
C SER A 1033 -41.95 -28.43 -51.62
N ALA A 1034 -42.81 -29.43 -51.39
CA ALA A 1034 -44.06 -29.58 -52.15
C ALA A 1034 -45.03 -28.41 -51.95
N ASN A 1035 -45.00 -27.79 -50.77
CA ASN A 1035 -45.81 -26.63 -50.42
C ASN A 1035 -44.91 -25.55 -49.80
N ALA A 1036 -45.40 -24.31 -49.78
CA ALA A 1036 -44.82 -23.27 -48.94
C ALA A 1036 -45.11 -23.60 -47.47
N LEU A 1037 -44.10 -23.47 -46.61
CA LEU A 1037 -44.13 -23.85 -45.20
C LEU A 1037 -43.95 -22.60 -44.35
N THR A 1038 -44.83 -22.40 -43.36
CA THR A 1038 -44.70 -21.32 -42.37
C THR A 1038 -43.62 -21.68 -41.37
N LEU A 1039 -42.56 -20.87 -41.32
CA LEU A 1039 -41.42 -21.13 -40.46
C LEU A 1039 -41.65 -20.57 -39.06
N SER A 1040 -41.19 -21.29 -38.05
CA SER A 1040 -41.09 -20.86 -36.65
C SER A 1040 -39.65 -21.05 -36.18
N ASN A 1041 -39.25 -20.42 -35.06
CA ASN A 1041 -37.94 -20.75 -34.48
C ASN A 1041 -37.92 -22.22 -34.04
N GLY A 1042 -36.90 -22.98 -34.44
CA GLY A 1042 -36.83 -24.43 -34.24
C GLY A 1042 -37.68 -25.25 -35.23
N PHE A 1043 -38.19 -24.65 -36.31
CA PHE A 1043 -38.96 -25.35 -37.33
C PHE A 1043 -38.20 -26.56 -37.86
N SER A 1044 -38.90 -27.67 -38.05
CA SER A 1044 -38.30 -28.92 -38.51
C SER A 1044 -39.04 -29.47 -39.73
N PHE A 1045 -38.31 -29.88 -40.76
CA PHE A 1045 -38.89 -30.50 -41.95
C PHE A 1045 -38.04 -31.63 -42.50
N ASP A 1046 -38.67 -32.77 -42.78
CA ASP A 1046 -38.01 -34.01 -43.19
C ASP A 1046 -38.41 -34.38 -44.61
N PHE A 1047 -37.49 -34.17 -45.54
CA PHE A 1047 -37.65 -34.50 -46.96
C PHE A 1047 -37.67 -36.01 -47.22
N SER A 1048 -37.23 -36.83 -46.26
CA SER A 1048 -37.02 -38.25 -46.49
C SER A 1048 -38.26 -39.12 -46.27
N THR A 1049 -39.30 -38.59 -45.62
CA THR A 1049 -40.46 -39.41 -45.19
C THR A 1049 -41.33 -39.92 -46.32
N ALA A 1050 -41.49 -39.14 -47.41
CA ALA A 1050 -42.31 -39.50 -48.56
C ALA A 1050 -41.89 -38.68 -49.79
N ALA A 1051 -42.04 -39.23 -51.01
CA ALA A 1051 -41.70 -38.51 -52.24
C ALA A 1051 -42.47 -37.18 -52.37
N ASN A 1052 -43.73 -37.14 -51.92
CA ASN A 1052 -44.58 -35.94 -52.00
C ASN A 1052 -44.19 -34.84 -50.98
N GLN A 1053 -43.09 -34.98 -50.23
CA GLN A 1053 -42.48 -33.87 -49.51
C GLN A 1053 -41.75 -32.91 -50.46
N ALA A 1054 -41.32 -33.41 -51.62
CA ALA A 1054 -40.78 -32.61 -52.70
C ALA A 1054 -41.85 -32.25 -53.73
N TYR A 1055 -41.70 -31.07 -54.34
CA TYR A 1055 -42.57 -30.62 -55.43
C TYR A 1055 -42.57 -31.63 -56.58
N SER A 1056 -43.77 -31.97 -57.08
CA SER A 1056 -44.00 -33.00 -58.10
C SER A 1056 -43.38 -34.38 -57.79
N SER A 1057 -43.13 -34.68 -56.51
CA SER A 1057 -42.47 -35.92 -56.09
C SER A 1057 -41.06 -36.13 -56.67
N ASN A 1058 -40.30 -35.04 -56.85
CA ASN A 1058 -38.98 -35.04 -57.50
C ASN A 1058 -37.85 -35.59 -56.60
N GLN A 1059 -37.99 -36.83 -56.14
CA GLN A 1059 -37.05 -37.53 -55.26
C GLN A 1059 -36.91 -39.01 -55.66
N LYS A 1060 -35.78 -39.61 -55.27
CA LYS A 1060 -35.48 -41.02 -55.46
C LYS A 1060 -35.91 -41.83 -54.23
N PHE A 1061 -36.67 -42.91 -54.45
CA PHE A 1061 -36.86 -43.94 -53.43
C PHE A 1061 -35.53 -44.66 -53.16
N LEU A 1062 -35.07 -44.66 -51.90
CA LEU A 1062 -33.80 -45.28 -51.48
C LEU A 1062 -34.05 -46.58 -50.70
N GLU A 1063 -34.87 -46.50 -49.65
CA GLU A 1063 -35.35 -47.66 -48.90
C GLU A 1063 -36.77 -47.38 -48.37
N THR A 1064 -37.40 -48.40 -47.75
CA THR A 1064 -38.73 -48.25 -47.16
C THR A 1064 -38.76 -47.07 -46.19
N ASN A 1065 -39.61 -46.07 -46.46
CA ASN A 1065 -39.75 -44.81 -45.71
C ASN A 1065 -38.55 -43.83 -45.80
N ILE A 1066 -37.64 -44.01 -46.76
CA ILE A 1066 -36.55 -43.06 -47.01
C ILE A 1066 -36.46 -42.70 -48.50
N TYR A 1067 -36.64 -41.40 -48.76
CA TYR A 1067 -36.44 -40.77 -50.05
C TYR A 1067 -35.22 -39.84 -49.99
N GLY A 1068 -34.48 -39.77 -51.09
CA GLY A 1068 -33.33 -38.88 -51.22
C GLY A 1068 -33.33 -38.11 -52.53
N PHE A 1069 -32.40 -37.17 -52.66
CA PHE A 1069 -32.25 -36.34 -53.85
C PHE A 1069 -31.46 -37.08 -54.92
N TYR A 1070 -31.90 -36.99 -56.17
CA TYR A 1070 -31.23 -37.62 -57.29
C TYR A 1070 -29.81 -37.06 -57.45
N SER A 1071 -28.79 -37.92 -57.41
CA SER A 1071 -27.41 -37.52 -57.69
C SER A 1071 -27.19 -37.44 -59.20
N GLY A 1072 -26.47 -36.44 -59.68
CA GLY A 1072 -26.03 -36.34 -61.07
C GLY A 1072 -26.07 -34.96 -61.71
N ASP A 1073 -26.67 -33.93 -61.08
CA ASP A 1073 -26.66 -32.55 -61.57
C ASP A 1073 -25.35 -31.87 -61.13
N VAL A 1074 -24.23 -32.29 -61.71
CA VAL A 1074 -22.87 -31.91 -61.26
C VAL A 1074 -22.46 -30.54 -61.79
N ASN A 1075 -23.09 -30.08 -62.88
CA ASN A 1075 -22.90 -28.75 -63.44
C ASN A 1075 -23.91 -27.72 -62.88
N GLN A 1076 -24.90 -28.16 -62.09
CA GLN A 1076 -25.91 -27.35 -61.43
C GLN A 1076 -26.81 -26.57 -62.41
N ASP A 1077 -27.04 -27.10 -63.62
CA ASP A 1077 -27.91 -26.51 -64.63
C ASP A 1077 -29.40 -26.81 -64.39
N GLY A 1078 -29.69 -27.68 -63.42
CA GLY A 1078 -31.05 -28.05 -63.03
C GLY A 1078 -31.64 -29.19 -63.85
N THR A 1079 -30.82 -29.89 -64.62
CA THR A 1079 -31.18 -31.08 -65.39
C THR A 1079 -30.10 -32.15 -65.17
N ILE A 1080 -30.46 -33.43 -65.22
CA ILE A 1080 -29.46 -34.51 -65.24
C ILE A 1080 -29.42 -35.07 -66.65
N ASN A 1081 -28.38 -34.71 -67.42
CA ASN A 1081 -28.32 -35.07 -68.83
C ASN A 1081 -26.88 -35.41 -69.32
N SER A 1082 -26.70 -35.55 -70.63
CA SER A 1082 -25.41 -35.82 -71.28
C SER A 1082 -24.28 -34.84 -70.94
N THR A 1083 -24.57 -33.58 -70.58
CA THR A 1083 -23.56 -32.60 -70.18
C THR A 1083 -22.93 -32.92 -68.83
N ASP A 1084 -23.72 -33.37 -67.86
CA ASP A 1084 -23.24 -33.86 -66.57
C ASP A 1084 -22.41 -35.14 -66.74
N TYR A 1085 -22.93 -36.05 -67.55
CA TYR A 1085 -22.28 -37.31 -67.90
C TYR A 1085 -20.88 -37.08 -68.47
N SER A 1086 -20.73 -36.15 -69.42
CA SER A 1086 -19.43 -35.82 -70.03
C SER A 1086 -18.40 -35.27 -69.03
N SER A 1087 -18.87 -34.61 -67.97
CA SER A 1087 -18.00 -34.05 -66.92
C SER A 1087 -17.41 -35.15 -66.03
N ILE A 1088 -18.22 -36.16 -65.69
CA ILE A 1088 -17.78 -37.33 -64.93
C ILE A 1088 -16.89 -38.23 -65.79
N GLU A 1089 -17.26 -38.49 -67.06
CA GLU A 1089 -16.47 -39.30 -67.99
C GLU A 1089 -15.04 -38.76 -68.17
N ASN A 1090 -14.91 -37.44 -68.37
CA ASN A 1090 -13.62 -36.79 -68.49
C ASN A 1090 -12.80 -36.90 -67.19
N ALA A 1091 -13.45 -36.77 -66.02
CA ALA A 1091 -12.77 -36.92 -64.73
C ALA A 1091 -12.28 -38.36 -64.48
N THR A 1092 -13.07 -39.38 -64.86
CA THR A 1092 -12.69 -40.80 -64.80
C THR A 1092 -11.51 -41.11 -65.73
N GLN A 1093 -11.52 -40.61 -66.97
CA GLN A 1093 -10.42 -40.80 -67.93
C GLN A 1093 -9.09 -40.19 -67.45
N ASN A 1094 -9.15 -39.14 -66.63
CA ASN A 1094 -7.98 -38.47 -66.05
C ASN A 1094 -7.57 -39.02 -64.67
N TYR A 1095 -8.16 -40.13 -64.20
CA TYR A 1095 -7.89 -40.71 -62.87
C TYR A 1095 -8.04 -39.69 -61.73
N THR A 1096 -9.00 -38.79 -61.84
CA THR A 1096 -9.23 -37.75 -60.84
C THR A 1096 -9.69 -38.39 -59.53
N SER A 1097 -9.16 -37.94 -58.39
CA SER A 1097 -9.55 -38.39 -57.05
C SER A 1097 -9.59 -37.23 -56.08
N GLY A 1098 -10.49 -37.27 -55.10
CA GLY A 1098 -10.66 -36.26 -54.07
C GLY A 1098 -12.08 -35.68 -54.02
N TYR A 1099 -12.25 -34.62 -53.23
CA TYR A 1099 -13.55 -34.01 -52.95
C TYR A 1099 -14.02 -33.10 -54.10
N TYR A 1100 -14.71 -33.68 -55.09
CA TYR A 1100 -15.22 -32.97 -56.27
C TYR A 1100 -16.75 -33.13 -56.43
N SER A 1101 -17.40 -32.28 -57.24
CA SER A 1101 -18.84 -32.39 -57.52
C SER A 1101 -19.20 -33.62 -58.38
N PHE A 1102 -18.23 -34.17 -59.11
CA PHE A 1102 -18.39 -35.38 -59.94
C PHE A 1102 -18.07 -36.69 -59.19
N ASP A 1103 -17.68 -36.62 -57.92
CA ASP A 1103 -17.70 -37.76 -57.00
C ASP A 1103 -19.13 -37.91 -56.46
N LEU A 1104 -19.89 -38.83 -57.06
CA LEU A 1104 -21.30 -39.05 -56.74
C LEU A 1104 -21.47 -40.04 -55.58
N THR A 1105 -20.52 -40.96 -55.36
CA THR A 1105 -20.56 -41.96 -54.27
C THR A 1105 -19.98 -41.44 -52.95
N GLY A 1106 -19.21 -40.35 -53.02
CA GLY A 1106 -18.62 -39.66 -51.88
C GLY A 1106 -17.43 -40.38 -51.26
N ASP A 1107 -16.81 -41.32 -51.98
CA ASP A 1107 -15.67 -42.12 -51.53
C ASP A 1107 -14.30 -41.58 -52.02
N HIS A 1108 -14.31 -40.42 -52.67
CA HIS A 1108 -13.15 -39.72 -53.24
C HIS A 1108 -12.51 -40.42 -54.44
N LEU A 1109 -13.11 -41.48 -54.98
CA LEU A 1109 -12.68 -42.14 -56.20
C LEU A 1109 -13.71 -41.86 -57.29
N ILE A 1110 -13.28 -41.31 -58.43
CA ILE A 1110 -14.19 -41.08 -59.56
C ILE A 1110 -14.03 -42.24 -60.53
N GLU A 1111 -14.90 -43.23 -60.38
CA GLU A 1111 -14.75 -44.54 -61.02
C GLU A 1111 -16.06 -45.05 -61.63
N SER A 1112 -16.10 -46.34 -61.98
CA SER A 1112 -17.27 -46.94 -62.62
C SER A 1112 -18.56 -46.86 -61.78
N ALA A 1113 -18.44 -46.70 -60.46
CA ALA A 1113 -19.58 -46.59 -59.57
C ALA A 1113 -20.33 -45.25 -59.75
N ASP A 1114 -19.61 -44.13 -59.84
CA ASP A 1114 -20.18 -42.80 -60.14
C ASP A 1114 -20.79 -42.79 -61.53
N PHE A 1115 -20.08 -43.36 -62.49
CA PHE A 1115 -20.49 -43.45 -63.89
C PHE A 1115 -21.81 -44.21 -64.05
N SER A 1116 -21.94 -45.35 -63.37
CA SER A 1116 -23.17 -46.15 -63.38
C SER A 1116 -24.34 -45.38 -62.75
N LEU A 1117 -24.08 -44.54 -61.74
CA LEU A 1117 -25.11 -43.77 -61.07
C LEU A 1117 -25.65 -42.64 -61.97
N ILE A 1118 -24.78 -41.90 -62.64
CA ILE A 1118 -25.19 -40.84 -63.59
C ILE A 1118 -25.87 -41.43 -64.83
N GLU A 1119 -25.38 -42.55 -65.37
CA GLU A 1119 -25.99 -43.21 -66.54
C GLU A 1119 -27.45 -43.56 -66.26
N ASN A 1120 -27.72 -44.20 -65.12
CA ASN A 1120 -29.06 -44.58 -64.71
C ASN A 1120 -30.00 -43.39 -64.52
N ASN A 1121 -29.50 -42.29 -63.95
CA ASN A 1121 -30.32 -41.12 -63.68
C ASN A 1121 -30.53 -40.24 -64.93
N SER A 1122 -29.55 -40.14 -65.83
CA SER A 1122 -29.66 -39.36 -67.08
C SER A 1122 -30.69 -39.93 -68.05
N MET A 1123 -30.92 -41.25 -68.04
CA MET A 1123 -31.97 -41.91 -68.83
C MET A 1123 -33.40 -41.58 -68.37
N LEU A 1124 -33.57 -41.00 -67.18
CA LEU A 1124 -34.87 -40.67 -66.60
C LEU A 1124 -35.37 -39.26 -66.97
N LEU A 1125 -34.60 -38.48 -67.75
CA LEU A 1125 -34.93 -37.11 -68.17
C LEU A 1125 -35.31 -36.20 -66.98
N LEU A 1126 -34.54 -36.29 -65.89
CA LEU A 1126 -34.81 -35.58 -64.65
C LEU A 1126 -34.47 -34.10 -64.79
N ASN A 1127 -35.39 -33.24 -64.33
CA ASN A 1127 -35.22 -31.79 -64.27
C ASN A 1127 -35.71 -31.28 -62.92
N VAL A 1128 -35.22 -30.13 -62.47
CA VAL A 1128 -35.73 -29.47 -61.25
C VAL A 1128 -37.22 -29.18 -61.42
N ALA A 1129 -38.03 -29.70 -60.51
CA ALA A 1129 -39.43 -29.34 -60.39
C ALA A 1129 -39.62 -28.25 -59.32
N HIS A 1130 -40.37 -27.21 -59.66
CA HIS A 1130 -40.71 -26.11 -58.75
C HIS A 1130 -42.08 -25.51 -59.11
N PRO A 1131 -42.72 -24.76 -58.20
CA PRO A 1131 -43.99 -24.06 -58.42
C PRO A 1131 -44.03 -23.11 -59.61
#